data_AF-A0A928VFI3-F1
#
_entry.id   AF-A0A928VFI3-F1
#
_cell.length_a   1.000
_cell.length_b   1.000
_cell.length_c   1.000
_cell.angle_alpha   90.00
_cell.angle_beta   90.00
_cell.angle_gamma   90.00
#
_symmetry.space_group_name_H-M   'P 1'
#
loop_
_entity.id
_entity.type
_entity.pdbx_description
1 polymer ?
#
loop_
_entity_poly.entity_id
_entity_poly.type
_entity_poly.pdbx_seq_one_letter_code
_entity_poly.pdbx_strand_id
1 'polypeptide(L)'
;MQVETNRFLDDLDRVAQMRRSVAQHLNTMTETLSDAEIQGKQASGQLGLEREIEDLSIAAQALKQGVFRLLVLGDMKRGKSTFLNALIGENLLPSDVNPCTALLTVLTYGAEKRVTVHFNDGKAPEQIDFASFKTRYTISPEEAKDLEQKKQQAFPDVSHAIVEYPLPLLEKGVEIVDSPGLNDTEARNELSLNYINNCHAILFVLRASQPCTLGERRYLENYIKGRGLSVFFLINAWDQVKESLIDPDDAEELSEAETKLRKVFRANLAEYCQIDGYDLYEERVFEISALKALRKRIKDTNAALEGTGFPEFLRSLNVFLTQERAIAELRQVRTLAKQTQSRVNDAIARRIPLLDQSVNELEQRVESVKPQFQQLSDIRDRFRDEIRHLRDRKARQIADSFRTYVMGLENTFEQDFLQYQPPELQFLDFFSETKREQFNQAAQAGFQRYVNDKFFAWTLTAEQELNAAFSQLSQSAEKHGASYGEVTQQITQKLTGQTIQPRLNAEGDNTPSWAKWAMGLFSLARGNIAGAALAAGGFDFKSILLNLIATWSIAFLFAPILGPFGILLAGLGVGLVQAEDARKQFARSVKKELVKHLPQVVQEQWQPIYSAVQECFEVYEKEVIQRIDDDIQSRKSELDNLLEQKKSREIDRTVELERLRSMESAIASECDSLEATYQSLITN
;
A
#
# COMPACT_ATOMS: atom_id res chain seq x y z
N MET A 1 1.93 -35.88 10.35
CA MET A 1 1.48 -34.48 10.53
C MET A 1 2.62 -33.60 10.10
N GLN A 2 2.45 -32.86 9.00
CA GLN A 2 3.45 -31.91 8.53
C GLN A 2 3.39 -30.68 9.45
N VAL A 3 4.53 -30.23 9.97
CA VAL A 3 4.60 -29.05 10.84
C VAL A 3 4.10 -27.83 10.04
N GLU A 4 3.25 -26.98 10.62
CA GLU A 4 2.66 -25.81 9.92
C GLU A 4 3.72 -24.89 9.28
N THR A 5 4.92 -24.84 9.86
CA THR A 5 6.07 -24.14 9.28
C THR A 5 6.48 -24.70 7.91
N ASN A 6 6.50 -26.03 7.75
CA ASN A 6 6.84 -26.65 6.47
C ASN A 6 5.72 -26.41 5.46
N ARG A 7 4.45 -26.57 5.89
CA ARG A 7 3.30 -26.26 5.05
C ARG A 7 3.33 -24.81 4.53
N PHE A 8 3.66 -23.85 5.40
CA PHE A 8 3.78 -22.46 5.01
C PHE A 8 4.88 -22.23 3.96
N LEU A 9 6.06 -22.83 4.14
CA LEU A 9 7.14 -22.73 3.15
C LEU A 9 6.80 -23.43 1.83
N ASP A 10 6.13 -24.59 1.88
CA ASP A 10 5.73 -25.35 0.71
C ASP A 10 4.66 -24.59 -0.11
N ASP A 11 3.68 -23.98 0.57
CA ASP A 11 2.65 -23.17 -0.07
C ASP A 11 3.22 -21.88 -0.67
N LEU A 12 4.19 -21.23 0.00
CA LEU A 12 4.93 -20.10 -0.56
C LEU A 12 5.78 -20.50 -1.77
N ASP A 13 6.48 -21.63 -1.73
CA ASP A 13 7.26 -22.12 -2.87
C ASP A 13 6.36 -22.43 -4.07
N ARG A 14 5.19 -23.03 -3.83
CA ARG A 14 4.16 -23.24 -4.87
C ARG A 14 3.77 -21.92 -5.51
N VAL A 15 3.42 -20.89 -4.72
CA VAL A 15 3.09 -19.55 -5.25
C VAL A 15 4.27 -18.96 -6.04
N ALA A 16 5.50 -19.09 -5.55
CA ALA A 16 6.69 -18.58 -6.24
C ALA A 16 6.97 -19.32 -7.57
N GLN A 17 6.75 -20.63 -7.63
CA GLN A 17 6.81 -21.40 -8.87
C GLN A 17 5.72 -20.97 -9.86
N MET A 18 4.51 -20.72 -9.37
CA MET A 18 3.40 -20.25 -10.19
C MET A 18 3.63 -18.85 -10.74
N ARG A 19 4.10 -17.90 -9.92
CA ARG A 19 4.52 -16.55 -10.39
C ARG A 19 5.55 -16.66 -11.51
N ARG A 20 6.56 -17.52 -11.37
CA ARG A 20 7.57 -17.77 -12.40
C ARG A 20 6.97 -18.35 -13.68
N SER A 21 6.10 -19.35 -13.57
CA SER A 21 5.43 -19.96 -14.72
C SER A 21 4.56 -18.95 -15.47
N VAL A 22 3.73 -18.19 -14.75
CA VAL A 22 2.88 -17.15 -15.35
C VAL A 22 3.74 -16.07 -15.98
N ALA A 23 4.81 -15.60 -15.32
CA ALA A 23 5.73 -14.63 -15.89
C ALA A 23 6.40 -15.16 -17.17
N GLN A 24 6.69 -16.46 -17.26
CA GLN A 24 7.23 -17.08 -18.47
C GLN A 24 6.21 -17.03 -19.63
N HIS A 25 4.95 -17.43 -19.38
CA HIS A 25 3.88 -17.31 -20.37
C HIS A 25 3.73 -15.87 -20.89
N LEU A 26 3.76 -14.88 -19.99
CA LEU A 26 3.72 -13.47 -20.41
C LEU A 26 4.92 -13.07 -21.28
N ASN A 27 6.15 -13.50 -20.94
CA ASN A 27 7.30 -13.19 -21.80
C ASN A 27 7.17 -13.86 -23.17
N THR A 28 6.70 -15.11 -23.23
CA THR A 28 6.48 -15.81 -24.51
C THR A 28 5.42 -15.11 -25.34
N MET A 29 4.35 -14.60 -24.72
CA MET A 29 3.39 -13.72 -25.41
C MET A 29 4.07 -12.45 -25.92
N THR A 30 4.84 -11.76 -25.08
CA THR A 30 5.61 -10.55 -25.45
C THR A 30 6.54 -10.80 -26.64
N GLU A 31 7.32 -11.87 -26.62
CA GLU A 31 8.24 -12.27 -27.69
C GLU A 31 7.47 -12.59 -28.98
N THR A 32 6.39 -13.38 -28.87
CA THR A 32 5.53 -13.74 -30.01
C THR A 32 4.94 -12.50 -30.69
N LEU A 33 4.42 -11.55 -29.90
CA LEU A 33 3.84 -10.31 -30.43
C LEU A 33 4.92 -9.40 -31.03
N SER A 34 6.07 -9.28 -30.37
CA SER A 34 7.18 -8.46 -30.89
C SER A 34 7.71 -8.99 -32.22
N ASP A 35 7.92 -10.30 -32.33
CA ASP A 35 8.35 -10.95 -33.56
C ASP A 35 7.30 -10.79 -34.66
N ALA A 36 6.02 -10.92 -34.33
CA ALA A 36 4.93 -10.75 -35.30
C ALA A 36 4.79 -9.30 -35.79
N GLU A 37 5.05 -8.31 -34.94
CA GLU A 37 5.10 -6.89 -35.30
C GLU A 37 6.31 -6.60 -36.21
N ILE A 38 7.48 -7.14 -35.89
CA ILE A 38 8.70 -7.00 -36.72
C ILE A 38 8.48 -7.62 -38.10
N GLN A 39 7.94 -8.84 -38.17
CA GLN A 39 7.59 -9.51 -39.42
C GLN A 39 6.50 -8.75 -40.19
N GLY A 40 5.54 -8.15 -39.48
CA GLY A 40 4.47 -7.32 -40.04
C GLY A 40 4.99 -6.19 -40.93
N LYS A 41 6.10 -5.53 -40.56
CA LYS A 41 6.75 -4.49 -41.39
C LYS A 41 7.18 -4.98 -42.78
N GLN A 42 7.42 -6.28 -42.92
CA GLN A 42 7.81 -6.91 -44.18
C GLN A 42 6.65 -7.66 -44.87
N ALA A 43 5.47 -7.70 -44.24
CA ALA A 43 4.29 -8.40 -44.71
C ALA A 43 3.10 -7.44 -44.92
N SER A 44 1.98 -7.60 -44.20
CA SER A 44 0.79 -6.75 -44.35
C SER A 44 0.75 -5.50 -43.46
N GLY A 45 1.88 -5.16 -42.84
CA GLY A 45 2.00 -4.05 -41.91
C GLY A 45 1.80 -4.49 -40.46
N GLN A 46 2.33 -3.67 -39.56
CA GLN A 46 2.18 -3.79 -38.11
C GLN A 46 0.70 -3.71 -37.68
N LEU A 47 0.33 -4.42 -36.61
CA LEU A 47 -1.05 -4.43 -36.07
C LEU A 47 -1.27 -3.34 -35.00
N GLY A 48 -0.19 -2.72 -34.52
CA GLY A 48 -0.26 -1.65 -33.53
C GLY A 48 -0.35 -2.18 -32.09
N LEU A 49 0.31 -3.29 -31.78
CA LEU A 49 0.23 -3.99 -30.49
C LEU A 49 1.32 -3.56 -29.49
N GLU A 50 1.96 -2.40 -29.70
CA GLU A 50 3.08 -1.94 -28.87
C GLU A 50 2.70 -1.77 -27.40
N ARG A 51 1.47 -1.31 -27.11
CA ARG A 51 1.03 -1.12 -25.73
C ARG A 51 0.80 -2.43 -25.01
N GLU A 52 0.21 -3.42 -25.68
CA GLU A 52 0.03 -4.76 -25.12
C GLU A 52 1.38 -5.43 -24.83
N ILE A 53 2.36 -5.26 -25.72
CA ILE A 53 3.73 -5.75 -25.53
C ILE A 53 4.37 -5.15 -24.27
N GLU A 54 4.24 -3.83 -24.10
CA GLU A 54 4.76 -3.10 -22.93
C GLU A 54 4.07 -3.55 -21.64
N ASP A 55 2.74 -3.59 -21.62
CA ASP A 55 1.95 -3.96 -20.43
C ASP A 55 2.28 -5.42 -20.00
N LEU A 56 2.38 -6.37 -20.94
CA LEU A 56 2.78 -7.75 -20.66
C LEU A 56 4.21 -7.84 -20.09
N SER A 57 5.15 -7.09 -20.66
CA SER A 57 6.55 -7.07 -20.23
C SER A 57 6.68 -6.52 -18.80
N ILE A 58 5.97 -5.42 -18.49
CA ILE A 58 5.96 -4.84 -17.14
C ILE A 58 5.37 -5.85 -16.14
N ALA A 59 4.24 -6.48 -16.47
CA ALA A 59 3.60 -7.49 -15.62
C ALA A 59 4.50 -8.72 -15.40
N ALA A 60 5.19 -9.20 -16.44
CA ALA A 60 6.11 -10.31 -16.35
C ALA A 60 7.29 -9.99 -15.42
N GLN A 61 7.84 -8.78 -15.52
CA GLN A 61 8.92 -8.32 -14.66
C GLN A 61 8.46 -8.14 -13.21
N ALA A 62 7.25 -7.60 -13.00
CA ALA A 62 6.65 -7.45 -11.68
C ALA A 62 6.46 -8.80 -10.99
N LEU A 63 5.96 -9.82 -11.69
CA LEU A 63 5.81 -11.18 -11.16
C LEU A 63 7.15 -11.84 -10.80
N LYS A 64 8.18 -11.68 -11.64
CA LYS A 64 9.53 -12.21 -11.36
C LYS A 64 10.15 -11.61 -10.10
N GLN A 65 9.87 -10.34 -9.83
CA GLN A 65 10.41 -9.60 -8.71
C GLN A 65 9.44 -9.54 -7.51
N GLY A 66 8.25 -10.15 -7.63
CA GLY A 66 7.16 -10.04 -6.68
C GLY A 66 7.45 -10.78 -5.38
N VAL A 67 7.35 -10.07 -4.26
CA VAL A 67 7.55 -10.60 -2.91
C VAL A 67 6.40 -10.20 -1.98
N PHE A 68 6.07 -11.06 -1.03
CA PHE A 68 5.16 -10.74 0.07
C PHE A 68 5.89 -9.92 1.12
N ARG A 69 5.64 -8.61 1.11
CA ARG A 69 6.14 -7.71 2.14
C ARG A 69 5.29 -7.77 3.42
N LEU A 70 5.93 -8.05 4.55
CA LEU A 70 5.38 -8.05 5.90
C LEU A 70 6.00 -6.90 6.70
N LEU A 71 5.18 -5.98 7.21
CA LEU A 71 5.64 -4.89 8.07
C LEU A 71 5.44 -5.27 9.54
N VAL A 72 6.50 -5.28 10.33
CA VAL A 72 6.43 -5.62 11.76
C VAL A 72 6.44 -4.36 12.59
N LEU A 73 5.35 -4.13 13.31
CA LEU A 73 5.12 -2.97 14.18
C LEU A 73 4.97 -3.42 15.63
N GLY A 74 5.11 -2.46 16.55
CA GLY A 74 4.89 -2.69 17.98
C GLY A 74 5.80 -1.83 18.83
N ASP A 75 5.42 -1.62 20.07
CA ASP A 75 6.18 -0.77 20.98
C ASP A 75 7.54 -1.40 21.37
N MET A 76 8.42 -0.63 22.01
CA MET A 76 9.68 -1.14 22.55
C MET A 76 9.39 -2.23 23.61
N LYS A 77 10.26 -3.25 23.66
CA LYS A 77 10.18 -4.35 24.66
C LYS A 77 8.89 -5.18 24.63
N ARG A 78 8.16 -5.20 23.51
CA ARG A 78 7.07 -6.16 23.21
C ARG A 78 7.55 -7.52 22.70
N GLY A 79 8.85 -7.64 22.41
CA GLY A 79 9.47 -8.87 21.90
C GLY A 79 9.39 -9.03 20.38
N LYS A 80 9.33 -7.92 19.62
CA LYS A 80 9.37 -7.90 18.15
C LYS A 80 10.54 -8.71 17.57
N SER A 81 11.76 -8.41 18.00
CA SER A 81 12.97 -9.09 17.52
C SER A 81 12.96 -10.58 17.91
N THR A 82 12.48 -10.93 19.10
CA THR A 82 12.29 -12.34 19.50
C THR A 82 11.25 -13.05 18.65
N PHE A 83 10.14 -12.38 18.33
CA PHE A 83 9.09 -12.88 17.43
C PHE A 83 9.66 -13.11 16.02
N LEU A 84 10.37 -12.13 15.47
CA LEU A 84 11.00 -12.23 14.16
C LEU A 84 12.01 -13.38 14.12
N ASN A 85 12.87 -13.51 15.14
CA ASN A 85 13.80 -14.63 15.27
C ASN A 85 13.06 -15.99 15.32
N ALA A 86 11.94 -16.06 16.04
CA ALA A 86 11.10 -17.27 16.07
C ALA A 86 10.46 -17.56 14.71
N LEU A 87 10.03 -16.53 13.97
CA LEU A 87 9.42 -16.64 12.65
C LEU A 87 10.43 -17.11 11.59
N ILE A 88 11.63 -16.55 11.58
CA ILE A 88 12.69 -16.95 10.64
C ILE A 88 13.36 -18.27 11.03
N GLY A 89 13.36 -18.61 12.33
CA GLY A 89 13.97 -19.83 12.85
C GLY A 89 15.45 -19.71 13.23
N GLU A 90 15.99 -18.49 13.22
CA GLU A 90 17.37 -18.16 13.57
C GLU A 90 17.41 -17.00 14.57
N ASN A 91 18.44 -16.95 15.42
CA ASN A 91 18.67 -15.82 16.32
C ASN A 91 19.45 -14.71 15.60
N LEU A 92 18.83 -14.10 14.59
CA LEU A 92 19.46 -13.13 13.69
C LEU A 92 19.46 -11.71 14.27
N LEU A 93 18.26 -11.22 14.59
CA LEU A 93 18.06 -9.88 15.12
C LEU A 93 18.46 -9.88 16.59
N PRO A 94 19.11 -8.83 17.10
CA PRO A 94 19.46 -8.81 18.51
C PRO A 94 18.17 -8.74 19.34
N SER A 95 17.97 -9.73 20.22
CA SER A 95 16.70 -9.95 20.93
C SER A 95 16.81 -9.89 22.46
N ASP A 96 17.98 -9.49 22.97
CA ASP A 96 18.16 -9.27 24.40
C ASP A 96 17.27 -8.12 24.87
N VAL A 97 17.18 -7.92 26.19
CA VAL A 97 16.36 -6.90 26.88
C VAL A 97 16.69 -5.44 26.47
N ASN A 98 17.56 -5.29 25.46
CA ASN A 98 18.15 -4.08 24.92
C ASN A 98 17.37 -3.58 23.70
N PRO A 99 17.29 -2.27 23.46
CA PRO A 99 16.70 -1.70 22.26
C PRO A 99 17.57 -1.96 21.03
N CYS A 100 17.14 -2.87 20.17
CA CYS A 100 18.01 -3.40 19.11
C CYS A 100 17.70 -2.88 17.71
N THR A 101 16.46 -2.47 17.41
CA THR A 101 16.10 -1.94 16.09
C THR A 101 15.89 -0.43 16.17
N ALA A 102 16.98 0.32 16.27
CA ALA A 102 16.96 1.78 16.20
C ALA A 102 17.02 2.29 14.74
N LEU A 103 16.95 1.39 13.76
CA LEU A 103 16.92 1.68 12.33
C LEU A 103 15.79 0.90 11.67
N LEU A 104 15.12 1.51 10.70
CA LEU A 104 14.25 0.75 9.80
C LEU A 104 15.09 -0.28 9.03
N THR A 105 14.75 -1.55 9.18
CA THR A 105 15.52 -2.66 8.61
C THR A 105 14.66 -3.49 7.67
N VAL A 106 15.08 -3.61 6.42
CA VAL A 106 14.44 -4.44 5.41
C VAL A 106 15.25 -5.73 5.26
N LEU A 107 14.66 -6.84 5.66
CA LEU A 107 15.24 -8.17 5.55
C LEU A 107 14.72 -8.85 4.28
N THR A 108 15.64 -9.16 3.37
CA THR A 108 15.36 -9.73 2.04
C THR A 108 16.30 -10.89 1.72
N TYR A 109 15.96 -11.68 0.71
CA TYR A 109 16.78 -12.83 0.33
C TYR A 109 18.07 -12.39 -0.34
N GLY A 110 19.18 -13.01 0.07
CA GLY A 110 20.45 -12.96 -0.66
C GLY A 110 21.26 -14.22 -0.40
N ALA A 111 21.97 -14.69 -1.43
CA ALA A 111 22.80 -15.89 -1.31
C ALA A 111 23.95 -15.71 -0.31
N GLU A 112 24.42 -14.48 -0.15
CA GLU A 112 25.46 -14.08 0.81
C GLU A 112 24.90 -13.13 1.85
N LYS A 113 25.49 -13.14 3.05
CA LYS A 113 25.11 -12.24 4.14
C LYS A 113 25.67 -10.86 3.86
N ARG A 114 24.82 -9.91 3.46
CA ARG A 114 25.22 -8.54 3.13
C ARG A 114 24.33 -7.53 3.81
N VAL A 115 24.89 -6.41 4.21
CA VAL A 115 24.13 -5.26 4.71
C VAL A 115 24.45 -4.03 3.87
N THR A 116 23.41 -3.37 3.36
CA THR A 116 23.53 -2.09 2.66
C THR A 116 22.79 -1.01 3.45
N VAL A 117 23.52 0.02 3.88
CA VAL A 117 22.96 1.14 4.65
C VAL A 117 22.71 2.31 3.71
N HIS A 118 21.47 2.83 3.72
CA HIS A 118 21.04 3.98 2.93
C HIS A 118 20.92 5.21 3.82
N PHE A 119 21.46 6.33 3.37
CA PHE A 119 21.47 7.60 4.10
C PHE A 119 20.43 8.58 3.55
N ASN A 120 20.01 9.54 4.38
CA ASN A 120 19.08 10.60 3.99
C ASN A 120 19.77 11.94 3.66
N ASP A 121 21.08 12.04 3.87
CA ASP A 121 21.90 13.23 3.66
C ASP A 121 22.54 13.30 2.26
N GLY A 122 22.12 12.43 1.34
CA GLY A 122 22.63 12.33 -0.02
C GLY A 122 23.93 11.54 -0.16
N LYS A 123 24.49 10.97 0.92
CA LYS A 123 25.60 10.02 0.82
C LYS A 123 25.20 8.77 0.03
N ALA A 124 26.16 8.23 -0.73
CA ALA A 124 25.98 6.97 -1.43
C ALA A 124 25.75 5.82 -0.42
N PRO A 125 24.97 4.77 -0.79
CA PRO A 125 24.76 3.62 0.07
C PRO A 125 26.09 2.93 0.45
N GLU A 126 26.23 2.57 1.72
CA GLU A 126 27.42 1.92 2.27
C GLU A 126 27.17 0.43 2.45
N GLN A 127 28.01 -0.42 1.85
CA GLN A 127 27.98 -1.87 2.10
C GLN A 127 28.91 -2.22 3.25
N ILE A 128 28.38 -2.93 4.24
CA ILE A 128 29.12 -3.42 5.40
C ILE A 128 28.75 -4.87 5.69
N ASP A 129 29.62 -5.58 6.40
CA ASP A 129 29.30 -6.92 6.88
C ASP A 129 28.35 -6.89 8.08
N PHE A 130 27.69 -8.02 8.33
CA PHE A 130 26.67 -8.13 9.38
C PHE A 130 27.21 -7.88 10.80
N ALA A 131 28.46 -8.25 11.09
CA ALA A 131 29.06 -8.03 12.41
C ALA A 131 29.37 -6.54 12.65
N SER A 132 29.89 -5.86 11.62
CA SER A 132 30.09 -4.41 11.62
C SER A 132 28.77 -3.67 11.76
N PHE A 133 27.72 -4.07 11.03
CA PHE A 133 26.38 -3.48 11.16
C PHE A 133 25.85 -3.60 12.60
N LYS A 134 25.89 -4.80 13.17
CA LYS A 134 25.41 -5.05 14.54
C LYS A 134 26.16 -4.21 15.57
N THR A 135 27.46 -3.98 15.36
CA THR A 135 28.27 -3.16 16.27
C THR A 135 27.99 -1.66 16.12
N ARG A 136 27.85 -1.16 14.89
CA ARG A 136 27.71 0.27 14.60
C ARG A 136 26.29 0.81 14.82
N TYR A 137 25.27 -0.02 14.62
CA TYR A 137 23.87 0.42 14.57
C TYR A 137 22.98 -0.18 15.67
N THR A 138 23.58 -0.72 16.72
CA THR A 138 22.89 -1.10 17.95
C THR A 138 23.19 -0.09 19.05
N ILE A 139 22.16 0.39 19.73
CA ILE A 139 22.29 1.32 20.87
C ILE A 139 22.11 0.59 22.20
N SER A 140 22.76 1.10 23.26
CA SER A 140 22.58 0.54 24.61
C SER A 140 21.21 0.91 25.21
N PRO A 141 20.70 0.18 26.23
CA PRO A 141 19.43 0.54 26.89
C PRO A 141 19.43 1.90 27.56
N GLU A 142 20.59 2.29 28.11
CA GLU A 142 20.77 3.56 28.79
C GLU A 142 20.71 4.71 27.77
N GLU A 143 21.43 4.56 26.66
CA GLU A 143 21.42 5.49 25.54
C GLU A 143 20.04 5.57 24.87
N ALA A 144 19.38 4.45 24.63
CA ALA A 144 18.03 4.44 24.08
C ALA A 144 17.02 5.15 24.98
N LYS A 145 17.11 4.96 26.31
CA LYS A 145 16.25 5.65 27.27
C LYS A 145 16.56 7.15 27.31
N ASP A 146 17.83 7.53 27.23
CA ASP A 146 18.26 8.93 27.16
C ASP A 146 17.77 9.60 25.86
N LEU A 147 17.92 8.93 24.72
CA LEU A 147 17.41 9.37 23.42
C LEU A 147 15.88 9.47 23.40
N GLU A 148 15.17 8.51 23.99
CA GLU A 148 13.71 8.56 24.15
C GLU A 148 13.27 9.75 25.02
N GLN A 149 13.96 9.99 26.13
CA GLN A 149 13.71 11.15 27.00
C GLN A 149 13.99 12.48 26.29
N LYS A 150 15.07 12.54 25.51
CA LYS A 150 15.46 13.70 24.71
C LYS A 150 14.70 13.82 23.39
N LYS A 151 13.90 12.81 23.02
CA LYS A 151 13.22 12.67 21.73
C LYS A 151 14.15 12.85 20.53
N GLN A 152 15.34 12.28 20.62
CA GLN A 152 16.34 12.33 19.55
C GLN A 152 16.41 10.99 18.84
N GLN A 153 16.70 11.04 17.55
CA GLN A 153 16.95 9.83 16.78
C GLN A 153 18.35 9.29 17.09
N ALA A 154 18.47 7.97 17.19
CA ALA A 154 19.75 7.31 17.36
C ALA A 154 20.70 7.55 16.17
N PHE A 155 20.14 7.53 14.96
CA PHE A 155 20.87 7.65 13.70
C PHE A 155 20.07 8.56 12.75
N PRO A 156 20.22 9.90 12.87
CA PRO A 156 19.42 10.85 12.10
C PRO A 156 19.85 10.97 10.64
N ASP A 157 21.06 10.54 10.29
CA ASP A 157 21.61 10.55 8.93
C ASP A 157 21.25 9.29 8.13
N VAL A 158 20.67 8.28 8.77
CA VAL A 158 20.34 6.98 8.16
C VAL A 158 18.86 6.90 7.84
N SER A 159 18.54 6.55 6.58
CA SER A 159 17.18 6.29 6.14
C SER A 159 16.73 4.87 6.54
N HIS A 160 17.46 3.85 6.10
CA HIS A 160 17.16 2.44 6.38
C HIS A 160 18.37 1.55 6.07
N ALA A 161 18.31 0.30 6.52
CA ALA A 161 19.27 -0.73 6.17
C ALA A 161 18.57 -1.89 5.45
N ILE A 162 19.20 -2.40 4.39
CA ILE A 162 18.79 -3.62 3.70
C ILE A 162 19.73 -4.75 4.16
N VAL A 163 19.16 -5.79 4.76
CA VAL A 163 19.86 -6.99 5.19
C VAL A 163 19.50 -8.12 4.25
N GLU A 164 20.47 -8.59 3.49
CA GLU A 164 20.36 -9.76 2.64
C GLU A 164 20.85 -10.99 3.40
N TYR A 165 20.00 -12.02 3.47
CA TYR A 165 20.33 -13.23 4.21
C TYR A 165 19.75 -14.50 3.54
N PRO A 166 20.49 -15.62 3.55
CA PRO A 166 20.03 -16.88 2.94
C PRO A 166 19.04 -17.63 3.85
N LEU A 167 17.88 -17.03 4.12
CA LEU A 167 16.80 -17.67 4.90
C LEU A 167 15.77 -18.33 3.96
N PRO A 168 15.32 -19.57 4.24
CA PRO A 168 14.31 -20.25 3.42
C PRO A 168 13.03 -19.43 3.24
N LEU A 169 12.54 -18.78 4.30
CA LEU A 169 11.35 -17.94 4.24
C LEU A 169 11.50 -16.80 3.22
N LEU A 170 12.66 -16.15 3.19
CA LEU A 170 12.91 -15.04 2.28
C LEU A 170 13.11 -15.54 0.84
N GLU A 171 13.79 -16.67 0.67
CA GLU A 171 13.98 -17.33 -0.62
C GLU A 171 12.64 -17.64 -1.30
N LYS A 172 11.62 -18.02 -0.51
CA LYS A 172 10.26 -18.28 -1.02
C LYS A 172 9.43 -17.01 -1.27
N GLY A 173 10.08 -15.85 -1.38
CA GLY A 173 9.46 -14.60 -1.81
C GLY A 173 8.77 -13.84 -0.68
N VAL A 174 9.34 -13.83 0.52
CA VAL A 174 8.91 -12.98 1.63
C VAL A 174 9.96 -11.90 1.90
N GLU A 175 9.50 -10.68 2.13
CA GLU A 175 10.33 -9.56 2.60
C GLU A 175 9.78 -9.09 3.95
N ILE A 176 10.65 -8.88 4.93
CA ILE A 176 10.26 -8.45 6.27
C ILE A 176 10.81 -7.05 6.51
N VAL A 177 9.94 -6.13 6.90
CA VAL A 177 10.32 -4.78 7.30
C VAL A 177 10.16 -4.68 8.81
N ASP A 178 11.28 -4.62 9.54
CA ASP A 178 11.30 -4.38 10.98
C ASP A 178 11.35 -2.89 11.25
N SER A 179 10.28 -2.35 11.86
CA SER A 179 10.22 -0.93 12.22
C SER A 179 10.82 -0.68 13.61
N PRO A 180 11.38 0.52 13.85
CA PRO A 180 11.60 1.01 15.20
C PRO A 180 10.31 1.03 16.04
N GLY A 181 10.45 1.23 17.35
CA GLY A 181 9.30 1.27 18.28
C GLY A 181 8.32 2.42 17.98
N LEU A 182 7.06 2.26 18.40
CA LEU A 182 5.97 3.23 18.13
C LEU A 182 6.17 4.61 18.79
N ASN A 183 7.04 4.69 19.80
CA ASN A 183 7.37 5.93 20.52
C ASN A 183 8.50 6.75 19.87
N ASP A 184 9.01 6.31 18.72
CA ASP A 184 10.05 7.05 18.00
C ASP A 184 9.52 8.38 17.42
N THR A 185 10.45 9.28 17.07
CA THR A 185 10.15 10.59 16.49
C THR A 185 9.23 10.49 15.27
N GLU A 186 8.36 11.49 15.10
CA GLU A 186 7.38 11.55 13.99
C GLU A 186 8.06 11.42 12.61
N ALA A 187 9.27 11.95 12.43
CA ALA A 187 10.08 11.79 11.21
C ALA A 187 10.43 10.33 10.85
N ARG A 188 10.43 9.39 11.83
CA ARG A 188 10.58 7.95 11.56
C ARG A 188 9.24 7.25 11.30
N ASN A 189 8.14 7.82 11.79
CA ASN A 189 6.82 7.41 11.33
C ASN A 189 6.67 7.71 9.84
N GLU A 190 7.22 8.81 9.31
CA GLU A 190 7.20 9.14 7.87
C GLU A 190 7.83 8.07 6.98
N LEU A 191 8.99 7.53 7.35
CA LEU A 191 9.60 6.40 6.65
C LEU A 191 8.73 5.13 6.76
N SER A 192 8.14 4.89 7.92
CA SER A 192 7.24 3.74 8.15
C SER A 192 5.91 3.85 7.39
N LEU A 193 5.41 5.06 7.13
CA LEU A 193 4.16 5.33 6.41
C LEU A 193 4.20 4.80 4.98
N ASN A 194 5.33 4.98 4.27
CA ASN A 194 5.50 4.40 2.94
C ASN A 194 5.38 2.87 2.97
N TYR A 195 5.91 2.21 4.01
CA TYR A 195 5.80 0.75 4.16
C TYR A 195 4.41 0.30 4.60
N ILE A 196 3.68 1.10 5.39
CA ILE A 196 2.31 0.79 5.80
C ILE A 196 1.42 0.61 4.57
N ASN A 197 1.47 1.51 3.60
CA ASN A 197 0.63 1.43 2.40
C ASN A 197 1.14 0.39 1.39
N ASN A 198 2.44 0.07 1.40
CA ASN A 198 3.10 -0.80 0.43
C ASN A 198 3.46 -2.19 0.97
N CYS A 199 2.75 -2.67 2.00
CA CYS A 199 2.88 -4.03 2.52
C CYS A 199 1.62 -4.87 2.30
N HIS A 200 1.77 -6.19 2.32
CA HIS A 200 0.65 -7.12 2.19
C HIS A 200 -0.04 -7.36 3.53
N ALA A 201 0.74 -7.44 4.61
CA ALA A 201 0.26 -7.57 5.97
C ALA A 201 1.13 -6.79 6.95
N ILE A 202 0.49 -6.27 7.99
CA ILE A 202 1.13 -5.68 9.16
C ILE A 202 1.08 -6.73 10.28
N LEU A 203 2.23 -7.04 10.88
CA LEU A 203 2.35 -7.89 12.06
C LEU A 203 2.55 -6.98 13.28
N PHE A 204 1.47 -6.71 14.00
CA PHE A 204 1.47 -5.79 15.14
C PHE A 204 1.69 -6.56 16.44
N VAL A 205 2.90 -6.45 17.01
CA VAL A 205 3.30 -7.19 18.21
C VAL A 205 2.93 -6.40 19.47
N LEU A 206 2.04 -6.99 20.26
CA LEU A 206 1.59 -6.53 21.58
C LEU A 206 2.19 -7.41 22.67
N ARG A 207 2.07 -7.02 23.94
CA ARG A 207 2.50 -7.84 25.08
C ARG A 207 1.34 -8.07 26.05
N ALA A 208 1.12 -9.32 26.45
CA ALA A 208 0.00 -9.71 27.31
C ALA A 208 -0.06 -8.92 28.63
N SER A 209 1.09 -8.65 29.25
CA SER A 209 1.18 -7.94 30.53
C SER A 209 0.92 -6.42 30.45
N GLN A 210 0.85 -5.85 29.25
CA GLN A 210 0.61 -4.43 29.01
C GLN A 210 -0.38 -4.28 27.86
N PRO A 211 -1.65 -4.64 28.07
CA PRO A 211 -2.64 -4.71 26.99
C PRO A 211 -3.00 -3.32 26.48
N CYS A 212 -2.86 -3.11 25.16
CA CYS A 212 -3.35 -1.94 24.44
C CYS A 212 -2.99 -0.61 25.12
N THR A 213 -1.69 -0.36 25.28
CA THR A 213 -1.17 0.89 25.86
C THR A 213 -1.69 2.11 25.11
N LEU A 214 -1.63 3.30 25.75
CA LEU A 214 -2.08 4.54 25.12
C LEU A 214 -1.35 4.81 23.79
N GLY A 215 -0.04 4.54 23.73
CA GLY A 215 0.75 4.70 22.50
C GLY A 215 0.31 3.76 21.39
N GLU A 216 0.05 2.48 21.72
CA GLU A 216 -0.43 1.49 20.75
C GLU A 216 -1.83 1.85 20.21
N ARG A 217 -2.79 2.18 21.09
CA ARG A 217 -4.14 2.57 20.66
C ARG A 217 -4.12 3.80 19.77
N ARG A 218 -3.36 4.83 20.16
CA ARG A 218 -3.19 6.04 19.36
C ARG A 218 -2.57 5.75 18.00
N TYR A 219 -1.58 4.87 17.94
CA TYR A 219 -0.97 4.47 16.67
C TYR A 219 -1.99 3.76 15.77
N LEU A 220 -2.77 2.83 16.31
CA LEU A 220 -3.83 2.14 15.58
C LEU A 220 -4.89 3.12 15.07
N GLU A 221 -5.34 4.05 15.91
CA GLU A 221 -6.29 5.11 15.53
C GLU A 221 -5.76 6.01 14.41
N ASN A 222 -4.51 6.47 14.54
CA ASN A 222 -3.94 7.45 13.62
C ASN A 222 -3.48 6.86 12.29
N TYR A 223 -2.99 5.62 12.28
CA TYR A 223 -2.28 5.02 11.13
C TYR A 223 -2.99 3.81 10.52
N ILE A 224 -3.82 3.08 11.28
CA ILE A 224 -4.43 1.84 10.81
C ILE A 224 -5.94 1.97 10.58
N LYS A 225 -6.65 2.63 11.50
CA LYS A 225 -8.11 2.67 11.56
C LYS A 225 -8.73 3.17 10.26
N GLY A 226 -9.67 2.41 9.72
CA GLY A 226 -10.47 2.80 8.56
C GLY A 226 -9.70 2.91 7.23
N ARG A 227 -8.43 2.52 7.17
CA ARG A 227 -7.60 2.64 5.95
C ARG A 227 -7.56 1.40 5.05
N GLY A 228 -8.26 0.34 5.42
CA GLY A 228 -8.34 -0.92 4.64
C GLY A 228 -7.04 -1.73 4.65
N LEU A 229 -6.24 -1.61 5.71
CA LEU A 229 -4.99 -2.34 5.89
C LEU A 229 -5.25 -3.69 6.55
N SER A 230 -4.49 -4.72 6.16
CA SER A 230 -4.58 -6.05 6.76
C SER A 230 -3.59 -6.18 7.91
N VAL A 231 -4.09 -6.28 9.15
CA VAL A 231 -3.27 -6.32 10.36
C VAL A 231 -3.50 -7.62 11.12
N PHE A 232 -2.40 -8.26 11.53
CA PHE A 232 -2.36 -9.40 12.43
C PHE A 232 -1.83 -8.91 13.77
N PHE A 233 -2.63 -9.06 14.83
CA PHE A 233 -2.26 -8.72 16.20
C PHE A 233 -1.67 -9.93 16.91
N LEU A 234 -0.45 -9.78 17.40
CA LEU A 234 0.32 -10.85 18.02
C LEU A 234 0.48 -10.51 19.51
N ILE A 235 -0.35 -11.11 20.37
CA ILE A 235 -0.31 -10.91 21.81
C ILE A 235 0.82 -11.79 22.37
N ASN A 236 2.03 -11.22 22.42
CA ASN A 236 3.23 -11.93 22.80
C ASN A 236 3.41 -12.03 24.32
N ALA A 237 4.30 -12.95 24.72
CA ALA A 237 4.58 -13.30 26.11
C ALA A 237 3.31 -13.76 26.85
N TRP A 238 2.41 -14.45 26.16
CA TRP A 238 1.18 -15.00 26.76
C TRP A 238 1.48 -15.95 27.91
N ASP A 239 2.60 -16.69 27.83
CA ASP A 239 3.05 -17.58 28.89
C ASP A 239 3.44 -16.89 30.20
N GLN A 240 3.58 -15.56 30.21
CA GLN A 240 3.89 -14.76 31.40
C GLN A 240 2.65 -14.29 32.15
N VAL A 241 1.43 -14.51 31.65
CA VAL A 241 0.20 -14.11 32.35
C VAL A 241 0.15 -14.71 33.77
N LYS A 242 0.58 -15.98 33.90
CA LYS A 242 0.66 -16.67 35.19
C LYS A 242 1.63 -16.05 36.20
N GLU A 243 2.63 -15.28 35.76
CA GLU A 243 3.61 -14.63 36.65
C GLU A 243 2.98 -13.48 37.46
N SER A 244 1.79 -13.01 37.06
CA SER A 244 1.05 -11.95 37.72
C SER A 244 -0.02 -12.44 38.71
N LEU A 245 -0.19 -13.75 38.84
CA LEU A 245 -1.19 -14.39 39.69
C LEU A 245 -0.72 -14.54 41.14
N ILE A 246 -1.66 -14.73 42.05
CA ILE A 246 -1.34 -15.02 43.46
C ILE A 246 -0.79 -16.45 43.58
N ASP A 247 -1.47 -17.42 42.94
CA ASP A 247 -0.96 -18.78 42.76
C ASP A 247 -0.74 -19.08 41.27
N PRO A 248 0.52 -19.05 40.77
CA PRO A 248 0.83 -19.32 39.37
C PRO A 248 0.49 -20.73 38.89
N ASP A 249 0.25 -21.68 39.81
CA ASP A 249 -0.11 -23.06 39.51
C ASP A 249 -1.63 -23.31 39.60
N ASP A 250 -2.42 -22.31 40.01
CA ASP A 250 -3.89 -22.37 39.98
C ASP A 250 -4.43 -22.16 38.55
N ALA A 251 -4.95 -23.26 37.99
CA ALA A 251 -5.51 -23.28 36.64
C ALA A 251 -6.82 -22.48 36.50
N GLU A 252 -7.63 -22.36 37.56
CA GLU A 252 -8.85 -21.57 37.54
C GLU A 252 -8.52 -20.07 37.58
N GLU A 253 -7.58 -19.67 38.45
CA GLU A 253 -7.09 -18.27 38.54
C GLU A 253 -6.47 -17.83 37.21
N LEU A 254 -5.64 -18.69 36.59
CA LEU A 254 -5.04 -18.42 35.28
C LEU A 254 -6.10 -18.26 34.18
N SER A 255 -7.07 -19.17 34.11
CA SER A 255 -8.16 -19.12 33.12
C SER A 255 -8.99 -17.84 33.27
N GLU A 256 -9.27 -17.40 34.50
CA GLU A 256 -9.99 -16.15 34.75
C GLU A 256 -9.19 -14.93 34.31
N ALA A 257 -7.89 -14.87 34.63
CA ALA A 257 -7.00 -13.79 34.22
C ALA A 257 -6.85 -13.70 32.70
N GLU A 258 -6.63 -14.83 32.02
CA GLU A 258 -6.61 -14.92 30.56
C GLU A 258 -7.93 -14.45 29.94
N THR A 259 -9.07 -14.86 30.50
CA THR A 259 -10.39 -14.46 30.03
C THR A 259 -10.60 -12.94 30.16
N LYS A 260 -10.14 -12.33 31.26
CA LYS A 260 -10.16 -10.86 31.43
C LYS A 260 -9.28 -10.17 30.39
N LEU A 261 -8.07 -10.67 30.13
CA LEU A 261 -7.17 -10.12 29.12
C LEU A 261 -7.76 -10.23 27.70
N ARG A 262 -8.33 -11.38 27.34
CA ARG A 262 -9.03 -11.58 26.06
C ARG A 262 -10.14 -10.53 25.86
N LYS A 263 -10.94 -10.24 26.90
CA LYS A 263 -11.97 -9.18 26.84
C LYS A 263 -11.36 -7.80 26.57
N VAL A 264 -10.25 -7.45 27.22
CA VAL A 264 -9.56 -6.18 26.99
C VAL A 264 -9.05 -6.07 25.56
N PHE A 265 -8.35 -7.10 25.06
CA PHE A 265 -7.88 -7.09 23.67
C PHE A 265 -9.04 -7.05 22.68
N ARG A 266 -10.11 -7.82 22.89
CA ARG A 266 -11.26 -7.82 21.98
C ARG A 266 -11.95 -6.46 21.93
N ALA A 267 -12.15 -5.82 23.09
CA ALA A 267 -12.75 -4.50 23.16
C ALA A 267 -11.96 -3.42 22.39
N ASN A 268 -10.63 -3.56 22.29
CA ASN A 268 -9.77 -2.58 21.62
C ASN A 268 -9.41 -2.96 20.19
N LEU A 269 -9.43 -4.25 19.82
CA LEU A 269 -8.91 -4.73 18.54
C LEU A 269 -10.00 -5.21 17.56
N ALA A 270 -11.22 -5.49 18.03
CA ALA A 270 -12.28 -6.04 17.18
C ALA A 270 -12.62 -5.14 15.99
N GLU A 271 -12.63 -3.81 16.17
CA GLU A 271 -12.93 -2.87 15.07
C GLU A 271 -11.91 -2.92 13.92
N TYR A 272 -10.68 -3.37 14.19
CA TYR A 272 -9.61 -3.52 13.20
C TYR A 272 -9.63 -4.86 12.47
N CYS A 273 -10.46 -5.80 12.95
CA CYS A 273 -10.59 -7.15 12.42
C CYS A 273 -11.88 -7.32 11.61
N GLN A 274 -12.52 -6.23 11.20
CA GLN A 274 -13.75 -6.24 10.42
C GLN A 274 -13.48 -5.94 8.94
N ILE A 275 -13.95 -6.81 8.06
CA ILE A 275 -13.90 -6.62 6.60
C ILE A 275 -15.31 -6.86 6.07
N ASP A 276 -15.88 -5.88 5.37
CA ASP A 276 -17.22 -5.94 4.76
C ASP A 276 -18.34 -6.41 5.73
N GLY A 277 -18.21 -6.06 7.02
CA GLY A 277 -19.16 -6.42 8.08
C GLY A 277 -18.95 -7.80 8.71
N TYR A 278 -17.96 -8.58 8.27
CA TYR A 278 -17.59 -9.86 8.87
C TYR A 278 -16.53 -9.67 9.96
N ASP A 279 -16.73 -10.32 11.12
CA ASP A 279 -15.78 -10.35 12.23
C ASP A 279 -14.72 -11.44 12.00
N LEU A 280 -13.48 -11.04 11.71
CA LEU A 280 -12.33 -11.92 11.48
C LEU A 280 -11.38 -11.95 12.69
N TYR A 281 -11.85 -11.59 13.90
CA TYR A 281 -11.02 -11.49 15.10
C TYR A 281 -10.14 -12.73 15.35
N GLU A 282 -10.74 -13.92 15.29
CA GLU A 282 -10.03 -15.20 15.54
C GLU A 282 -9.02 -15.56 14.44
N GLU A 283 -9.09 -14.90 13.28
CA GLU A 283 -8.15 -15.08 12.17
C GLU A 283 -7.09 -13.98 12.11
N ARG A 284 -7.15 -12.99 13.00
CA ARG A 284 -6.27 -11.83 13.03
C ARG A 284 -5.62 -11.59 14.38
N VAL A 285 -6.14 -12.12 15.48
CA VAL A 285 -5.58 -11.94 16.82
C VAL A 285 -5.08 -13.27 17.37
N PHE A 286 -3.78 -13.34 17.71
CA PHE A 286 -3.14 -14.58 18.14
C PHE A 286 -2.40 -14.40 19.47
N GLU A 287 -2.67 -15.31 20.40
CA GLU A 287 -1.95 -15.44 21.67
C GLU A 287 -0.68 -16.24 21.43
N ILE A 288 0.50 -15.61 21.57
CA ILE A 288 1.77 -16.26 21.21
C ILE A 288 2.81 -16.21 22.34
N SER A 289 3.72 -17.19 22.31
CA SER A 289 4.96 -17.20 23.08
C SER A 289 6.16 -17.30 22.14
N ALA A 290 6.63 -16.14 21.65
CA ALA A 290 7.78 -16.07 20.75
C ALA A 290 9.05 -16.68 21.36
N LEU A 291 9.28 -16.48 22.66
CA LEU A 291 10.47 -17.01 23.33
C LEU A 291 10.45 -18.55 23.39
N LYS A 292 9.30 -19.17 23.68
CA LYS A 292 9.17 -20.64 23.66
C LYS A 292 9.34 -21.18 22.24
N ALA A 293 8.74 -20.53 21.24
CA ALA A 293 8.89 -20.90 19.84
C ALA A 293 10.36 -20.83 19.38
N LEU A 294 11.05 -19.72 19.69
CA LEU A 294 12.47 -19.56 19.37
C LEU A 294 13.34 -20.62 20.05
N ARG A 295 13.12 -20.91 21.33
CA ARG A 295 13.86 -21.95 22.06
C ARG A 295 13.68 -23.35 21.45
N LYS A 296 12.49 -23.65 20.93
CA LYS A 296 12.23 -24.89 20.19
C LYS A 296 13.02 -24.90 18.87
N ARG A 297 12.92 -23.84 18.06
CA ARG A 297 13.56 -23.77 16.73
C ARG A 297 15.08 -23.69 16.73
N ILE A 298 15.68 -23.09 17.77
CA ILE A 298 17.15 -23.09 17.94
C ILE A 298 17.69 -24.51 18.18
N LYS A 299 16.92 -25.36 18.87
CA LYS A 299 17.32 -26.75 19.12
C LYS A 299 17.10 -27.64 17.90
N ASP A 300 15.99 -27.43 17.20
CA ASP A 300 15.62 -28.13 15.98
C ASP A 300 14.79 -27.20 15.11
N THR A 301 15.30 -26.84 13.94
CA THR A 301 14.64 -25.91 13.01
C THR A 301 13.24 -26.39 12.58
N ASN A 302 13.01 -27.71 12.61
CA ASN A 302 11.75 -28.38 12.29
C ASN A 302 10.91 -28.74 13.52
N ALA A 303 11.25 -28.21 14.69
CA ALA A 303 10.55 -28.52 15.94
C ALA A 303 9.05 -28.17 15.85
N ALA A 304 8.23 -29.06 16.38
CA ALA A 304 6.80 -28.87 16.46
C ALA A 304 6.46 -27.73 17.46
N LEU A 305 5.70 -26.73 16.99
CA LEU A 305 5.44 -25.47 17.70
C LEU A 305 4.12 -25.48 18.49
N GLU A 306 3.53 -26.64 18.77
CA GLU A 306 2.30 -26.72 19.55
C GLU A 306 2.49 -26.09 20.93
N GLY A 307 1.44 -25.42 21.41
CA GLY A 307 1.44 -24.70 22.68
C GLY A 307 2.21 -23.38 22.69
N THR A 308 2.68 -22.88 21.53
CA THR A 308 3.28 -21.54 21.41
C THR A 308 2.40 -20.52 20.71
N GLY A 309 1.27 -20.93 20.12
CA GLY A 309 0.36 -20.09 19.32
C GLY A 309 0.85 -19.77 17.90
N PHE A 310 2.08 -20.16 17.55
CA PHE A 310 2.62 -19.99 16.19
C PHE A 310 1.89 -20.83 15.13
N PRO A 311 1.50 -22.09 15.38
CA PRO A 311 0.79 -22.89 14.36
C PRO A 311 -0.48 -22.22 13.85
N GLU A 312 -1.30 -21.67 14.76
CA GLU A 312 -2.54 -20.97 14.45
C GLU A 312 -2.27 -19.69 13.66
N PHE A 313 -1.34 -18.87 14.14
CA PHE A 313 -0.91 -17.66 13.45
C PHE A 313 -0.38 -17.94 12.03
N LEU A 314 0.56 -18.88 11.89
CA LEU A 314 1.16 -19.22 10.60
C LEU A 314 0.13 -19.76 9.63
N ARG A 315 -0.85 -20.54 10.10
CA ARG A 315 -1.94 -21.04 9.25
C ARG A 315 -2.77 -19.89 8.68
N SER A 316 -3.19 -18.95 9.51
CA SER A 316 -3.98 -17.79 9.04
C SER A 316 -3.17 -16.86 8.14
N LEU A 317 -1.89 -16.61 8.47
CA LEU A 317 -1.01 -15.82 7.60
C LEU A 317 -0.77 -16.51 6.26
N ASN A 318 -0.60 -17.84 6.26
CA ASN A 318 -0.44 -18.64 5.05
C ASN A 318 -1.65 -18.53 4.11
N VAL A 319 -2.86 -18.73 4.63
CA VAL A 319 -4.11 -18.58 3.86
C VAL A 319 -4.20 -17.17 3.27
N PHE A 320 -3.98 -16.15 4.10
CA PHE A 320 -4.04 -14.76 3.65
C PHE A 320 -3.05 -14.46 2.51
N LEU A 321 -1.79 -14.88 2.63
CA LEU A 321 -0.79 -14.60 1.59
C LEU A 321 -0.99 -15.44 0.33
N THR A 322 -1.21 -16.75 0.49
CA THR A 322 -1.16 -17.71 -0.63
C THR A 322 -2.50 -17.96 -1.30
N GLN A 323 -3.62 -17.76 -0.59
CA GLN A 323 -4.97 -18.03 -1.08
C GLN A 323 -5.80 -16.76 -1.29
N GLU A 324 -5.47 -15.65 -0.63
CA GLU A 324 -6.15 -14.37 -0.89
C GLU A 324 -5.28 -13.47 -1.77
N ARG A 325 -4.09 -13.07 -1.28
CA ARG A 325 -3.25 -12.08 -1.96
C ARG A 325 -2.65 -12.60 -3.26
N ALA A 326 -2.11 -13.82 -3.28
CA ALA A 326 -1.59 -14.43 -4.51
C ALA A 326 -2.67 -14.60 -5.59
N ILE A 327 -3.87 -15.06 -5.20
CA ILE A 327 -4.98 -15.27 -6.14
C ILE A 327 -5.42 -13.94 -6.73
N ALA A 328 -5.54 -12.88 -5.91
CA ALA A 328 -5.91 -11.55 -6.40
C ALA A 328 -4.86 -10.97 -7.37
N GLU A 329 -3.56 -11.11 -7.08
CA GLU A 329 -2.47 -10.70 -7.97
C GLU A 329 -2.54 -11.44 -9.31
N LEU A 330 -2.62 -12.78 -9.29
CA LEU A 330 -2.65 -13.58 -10.51
C LEU A 330 -3.94 -13.39 -11.32
N ARG A 331 -5.07 -13.07 -10.66
CA ARG A 331 -6.31 -12.72 -11.35
C ARG A 331 -6.14 -11.47 -12.22
N GLN A 332 -5.42 -10.46 -11.75
CA GLN A 332 -5.16 -9.24 -12.52
C GLN A 332 -4.32 -9.56 -13.77
N VAL A 333 -3.28 -10.38 -13.60
CA VAL A 333 -2.42 -10.81 -14.71
C VAL A 333 -3.20 -11.65 -15.74
N ARG A 334 -4.06 -12.55 -15.28
CA ARG A 334 -4.98 -13.32 -16.14
C ARG A 334 -5.89 -12.39 -16.94
N THR A 335 -6.44 -11.36 -16.29
CA THR A 335 -7.27 -10.35 -16.95
C THR A 335 -6.49 -9.60 -18.03
N LEU A 336 -5.24 -9.22 -17.78
CA LEU A 336 -4.36 -8.60 -18.77
C LEU A 336 -4.12 -9.53 -19.97
N ALA A 337 -3.73 -10.78 -19.73
CA ALA A 337 -3.46 -11.75 -20.81
C ALA A 337 -4.68 -11.97 -21.71
N LYS A 338 -5.88 -12.14 -21.12
CA LYS A 338 -7.14 -12.26 -21.87
C LYS A 338 -7.48 -11.01 -22.68
N GLN A 339 -7.19 -9.82 -22.16
CA GLN A 339 -7.37 -8.58 -22.91
C GLN A 339 -6.44 -8.52 -24.11
N THR A 340 -5.17 -8.88 -23.94
CA THR A 340 -4.22 -8.95 -25.05
C THR A 340 -4.66 -9.95 -26.11
N GLN A 341 -5.11 -11.15 -25.72
CA GLN A 341 -5.66 -12.14 -26.64
C GLN A 341 -6.86 -11.59 -27.42
N SER A 342 -7.80 -10.92 -26.74
CA SER A 342 -8.96 -10.29 -27.38
C SER A 342 -8.52 -9.22 -28.39
N ARG A 343 -7.56 -8.37 -28.03
CA ARG A 343 -7.02 -7.33 -28.92
C ARG A 343 -6.38 -7.93 -30.18
N VAL A 344 -5.58 -8.97 -30.01
CA VAL A 344 -4.94 -9.72 -31.10
C VAL A 344 -5.98 -10.31 -32.05
N ASN A 345 -6.99 -10.99 -31.49
CA ASN A 345 -8.09 -11.56 -32.26
C ASN A 345 -8.84 -10.49 -33.06
N ASP A 346 -9.16 -9.36 -32.44
CA ASP A 346 -9.88 -8.27 -33.08
C ASP A 346 -9.06 -7.62 -34.21
N ALA A 347 -7.76 -7.43 -34.02
CA ALA A 347 -6.85 -6.88 -35.03
C ALA A 347 -6.73 -7.84 -36.23
N ILE A 348 -6.56 -9.14 -35.99
CA ILE A 348 -6.52 -10.14 -37.06
C ILE A 348 -7.86 -10.22 -37.80
N ALA A 349 -8.97 -10.27 -37.07
CA ALA A 349 -10.31 -10.38 -37.64
C ALA A 349 -10.66 -9.16 -38.52
N ARG A 350 -10.09 -7.97 -38.23
CA ARG A 350 -10.14 -6.81 -39.13
C ARG A 350 -9.16 -6.93 -40.29
N ARG A 351 -7.91 -7.33 -40.06
CA ARG A 351 -6.85 -7.40 -41.07
C ARG A 351 -7.22 -8.35 -42.22
N ILE A 352 -7.67 -9.56 -41.89
CA ILE A 352 -7.97 -10.62 -42.86
C ILE A 352 -8.88 -10.17 -44.02
N PRO A 353 -10.11 -9.66 -43.79
CA PRO A 353 -11.00 -9.25 -44.88
C PRO A 353 -10.47 -8.03 -45.67
N LEU A 354 -9.61 -7.21 -45.06
CA LEU A 354 -9.00 -6.06 -45.73
C LEU A 354 -7.86 -6.46 -46.68
N LEU A 355 -7.25 -7.64 -46.50
CA LEU A 355 -6.24 -8.17 -47.44
C LEU A 355 -6.83 -8.39 -48.84
N ASP A 356 -8.11 -8.71 -48.95
CA ASP A 356 -8.81 -8.98 -50.21
C ASP A 356 -9.21 -7.71 -50.97
N GLN A 357 -9.14 -6.54 -50.33
CA GLN A 357 -9.57 -5.28 -50.93
C GLN A 357 -8.45 -4.67 -51.80
N SER A 358 -8.85 -3.99 -52.87
CA SER A 358 -7.94 -3.15 -53.64
C SER A 358 -7.49 -1.93 -52.82
N VAL A 359 -6.38 -1.29 -53.21
CA VAL A 359 -5.89 -0.06 -52.55
C VAL A 359 -6.98 1.01 -52.54
N ASN A 360 -7.66 1.22 -53.67
CA ASN A 360 -8.71 2.24 -53.80
C ASN A 360 -9.91 1.96 -52.88
N GLU A 361 -10.35 0.70 -52.78
CA GLU A 361 -11.44 0.32 -51.87
C GLU A 361 -11.01 0.47 -50.40
N LEU A 362 -9.78 0.11 -50.07
CA LEU A 362 -9.23 0.28 -48.73
C LEU A 362 -9.18 1.77 -48.34
N GLU A 363 -8.69 2.65 -49.22
CA GLU A 363 -8.70 4.10 -48.99
C GLU A 363 -10.12 4.62 -48.74
N GLN A 364 -11.10 4.20 -49.54
CA GLN A 364 -12.49 4.58 -49.34
C GLN A 364 -13.05 4.10 -47.99
N ARG A 365 -12.73 2.88 -47.57
CA ARG A 365 -13.15 2.34 -46.28
C ARG A 365 -12.48 3.07 -45.12
N VAL A 366 -11.19 3.37 -45.21
CA VAL A 366 -10.45 4.17 -44.21
C VAL A 366 -11.05 5.58 -44.10
N GLU A 367 -11.35 6.22 -45.22
CA GLU A 367 -12.02 7.53 -45.24
C GLU A 367 -13.40 7.47 -44.56
N SER A 368 -14.16 6.39 -44.81
CA SER A 368 -15.51 6.22 -44.28
C SER A 368 -15.59 6.09 -42.74
N VAL A 369 -14.48 5.73 -42.09
CA VAL A 369 -14.39 5.55 -40.63
C VAL A 369 -13.75 6.74 -39.90
N LYS A 370 -13.24 7.75 -40.60
CA LYS A 370 -12.74 8.98 -39.97
C LYS A 370 -13.74 9.62 -39.00
N PRO A 371 -15.06 9.69 -39.29
CA PRO A 371 -16.03 10.21 -38.33
C PRO A 371 -16.10 9.40 -37.04
N GLN A 372 -15.94 8.07 -37.11
CA GLN A 372 -15.91 7.21 -35.92
C GLN A 372 -14.65 7.45 -35.08
N PHE A 373 -13.49 7.64 -35.72
CA PHE A 373 -12.27 8.02 -34.98
C PHE A 373 -12.40 9.38 -34.29
N GLN A 374 -13.14 10.32 -34.89
CA GLN A 374 -13.49 11.56 -34.22
C GLN A 374 -14.40 11.29 -33.02
N GLN A 375 -15.42 10.44 -33.14
CA GLN A 375 -16.27 10.05 -32.00
C GLN A 375 -15.48 9.41 -30.85
N LEU A 376 -14.47 8.59 -31.13
CA LEU A 376 -13.56 8.06 -30.09
C LEU A 376 -12.79 9.18 -29.38
N SER A 377 -12.32 10.17 -30.15
CA SER A 377 -11.64 11.37 -29.61
C SER A 377 -12.61 12.21 -28.77
N ASP A 378 -13.88 12.32 -29.18
CA ASP A 378 -14.91 13.03 -28.44
C ASP A 378 -15.29 12.30 -27.13
N ILE A 379 -15.22 10.95 -27.09
CA ILE A 379 -15.36 10.18 -25.84
C ILE A 379 -14.19 10.47 -24.90
N ARG A 380 -12.95 10.44 -25.42
CA ARG A 380 -11.75 10.80 -24.65
C ARG A 380 -11.87 12.19 -24.03
N ASP A 381 -12.25 13.19 -24.83
CA ASP A 381 -12.31 14.58 -24.38
C ASP A 381 -13.43 14.79 -23.36
N ARG A 382 -14.60 14.16 -23.55
CA ARG A 382 -15.68 14.18 -22.55
C ARG A 382 -15.25 13.55 -21.23
N PHE A 383 -14.54 12.42 -21.27
CA PHE A 383 -14.07 11.78 -20.04
C PHE A 383 -12.98 12.62 -19.36
N ARG A 384 -12.06 13.23 -20.12
CA ARG A 384 -11.07 14.19 -19.62
C ARG A 384 -11.73 15.35 -18.88
N ASP A 385 -12.75 15.95 -19.48
CA ASP A 385 -13.47 17.08 -18.87
C ASP A 385 -14.21 16.65 -17.60
N GLU A 386 -14.79 15.45 -17.58
CA GLU A 386 -15.43 14.89 -16.39
C GLU A 386 -14.42 14.68 -15.24
N ILE A 387 -13.24 14.14 -15.54
CA ILE A 387 -12.14 13.98 -14.57
C ILE A 387 -11.74 15.35 -14.01
N ARG A 388 -11.52 16.35 -14.86
CA ARG A 388 -11.12 17.71 -14.45
C ARG A 388 -12.20 18.42 -13.63
N HIS A 389 -13.46 18.29 -14.02
CA HIS A 389 -14.57 18.85 -13.26
C HIS A 389 -14.72 18.21 -11.88
N LEU A 390 -14.51 16.89 -11.79
CA LEU A 390 -14.53 16.20 -10.51
C LEU A 390 -13.32 16.60 -9.65
N ARG A 391 -12.11 16.68 -10.23
CA ARG A 391 -10.90 17.17 -9.59
C ARG A 391 -11.13 18.53 -8.95
N ASP A 392 -11.53 19.53 -9.73
CA ASP A 392 -11.66 20.92 -9.25
C ASP A 392 -12.72 21.02 -8.14
N ARG A 393 -13.82 20.27 -8.28
CA ARG A 393 -14.87 20.18 -7.27
C ARG A 393 -14.35 19.55 -5.98
N LYS A 394 -13.68 18.39 -6.07
CA LYS A 394 -13.22 17.62 -4.90
C LYS A 394 -12.03 18.28 -4.22
N ALA A 395 -11.08 18.85 -4.97
CA ALA A 395 -9.98 19.64 -4.42
C ALA A 395 -10.51 20.81 -3.57
N ARG A 396 -11.49 21.55 -4.09
CA ARG A 396 -12.13 22.64 -3.34
C ARG A 396 -12.91 22.13 -2.13
N GLN A 397 -13.75 21.10 -2.30
CA GLN A 397 -14.54 20.53 -1.21
C GLN A 397 -13.68 20.01 -0.06
N ILE A 398 -12.60 19.28 -0.35
CA ILE A 398 -11.71 18.73 0.66
C ILE A 398 -10.94 19.87 1.35
N ALA A 399 -10.40 20.85 0.61
CA ALA A 399 -9.71 22.00 1.20
C ALA A 399 -10.66 22.87 2.07
N ASP A 400 -11.92 23.06 1.65
CA ASP A 400 -12.93 23.76 2.45
C ASP A 400 -13.37 22.92 3.68
N SER A 401 -13.36 21.59 3.58
CA SER A 401 -13.61 20.71 4.72
C SER A 401 -12.53 20.84 5.79
N PHE A 402 -11.27 21.00 5.40
CA PHE A 402 -10.16 21.26 6.32
C PHE A 402 -10.36 22.58 7.06
N ARG A 403 -10.70 23.64 6.32
CA ARG A 403 -11.03 24.94 6.90
C ARG A 403 -12.12 24.81 7.96
N THR A 404 -13.21 24.12 7.61
CA THR A 404 -14.34 23.91 8.51
C THR A 404 -13.93 23.11 9.75
N TYR A 405 -13.14 22.05 9.55
CA TYR A 405 -12.63 21.19 10.62
C TYR A 405 -11.73 21.96 11.60
N VAL A 406 -10.73 22.68 11.09
CA VAL A 406 -9.76 23.45 11.89
C VAL A 406 -10.46 24.55 12.69
N MET A 407 -11.39 25.28 12.08
CA MET A 407 -12.18 26.28 12.80
C MET A 407 -13.09 25.64 13.86
N GLY A 408 -13.57 24.41 13.62
CA GLY A 408 -14.36 23.64 14.58
C GLY A 408 -13.60 23.19 15.83
N LEU A 409 -12.26 23.12 15.78
CA LEU A 409 -11.43 22.70 16.92
C LEU A 409 -11.63 23.57 18.16
N GLU A 410 -11.98 24.86 18.00
CA GLU A 410 -12.29 25.75 19.12
C GLU A 410 -13.37 25.18 20.05
N ASN A 411 -14.36 24.52 19.47
CA ASN A 411 -15.55 24.05 20.19
C ASN A 411 -15.26 22.82 21.05
N THR A 412 -14.36 21.94 20.59
CA THR A 412 -14.04 20.68 21.28
C THR A 412 -12.71 20.71 22.05
N PHE A 413 -11.88 21.75 21.84
CA PHE A 413 -10.52 21.83 22.39
C PHE A 413 -10.45 21.57 23.90
N GLU A 414 -11.30 22.22 24.69
CA GLU A 414 -11.25 22.10 26.16
C GLU A 414 -11.49 20.67 26.64
N GLN A 415 -12.33 19.90 25.94
CA GLN A 415 -12.61 18.51 26.27
C GLN A 415 -11.51 17.59 25.72
N ASP A 416 -11.13 17.79 24.46
CA ASP A 416 -10.20 16.92 23.77
C ASP A 416 -8.78 17.06 24.29
N PHE A 417 -8.36 18.28 24.68
CA PHE A 417 -6.99 18.57 25.10
C PHE A 417 -6.64 18.01 26.48
N LEU A 418 -7.63 17.64 27.30
CA LEU A 418 -7.41 17.16 28.68
C LEU A 418 -6.46 15.95 28.75
N GLN A 419 -6.59 15.02 27.80
CA GLN A 419 -5.74 13.82 27.74
C GLN A 419 -4.30 14.09 27.29
N TYR A 420 -4.03 15.29 26.77
CA TYR A 420 -2.71 15.71 26.28
C TYR A 420 -2.00 16.66 27.23
N GLN A 421 -2.63 17.05 28.34
CA GLN A 421 -2.03 17.99 29.27
C GLN A 421 -0.76 17.42 29.92
N PRO A 422 0.23 18.28 30.19
CA PRO A 422 1.42 17.86 30.93
C PRO A 422 1.06 17.37 32.34
N PRO A 423 1.93 16.57 32.98
CA PRO A 423 1.82 16.25 34.38
C PRO A 423 1.70 17.52 35.24
N GLU A 424 1.02 17.42 36.38
CA GLU A 424 0.79 18.57 37.26
C GLU A 424 2.11 19.17 37.74
N LEU A 425 2.18 20.50 37.73
CA LEU A 425 3.26 21.25 38.33
C LEU A 425 2.80 21.76 39.70
N GLN A 426 3.53 21.43 40.77
CA GLN A 426 3.23 21.98 42.09
C GLN A 426 3.62 23.47 42.14
N PHE A 427 2.98 24.26 43.01
CA PHE A 427 3.24 25.70 43.07
C PHE A 427 4.72 26.06 43.24
N LEU A 428 5.44 25.34 44.10
CA LEU A 428 6.86 25.59 44.36
C LEU A 428 7.75 25.27 43.14
N ASP A 429 7.27 24.43 42.24
CA ASP A 429 8.01 24.02 41.04
C ASP A 429 8.11 25.16 40.01
N PHE A 430 7.21 26.15 40.05
CA PHE A 430 7.28 27.34 39.19
C PHE A 430 8.50 28.22 39.47
N PHE A 431 9.08 28.15 40.67
CA PHE A 431 10.27 28.94 40.99
C PHE A 431 11.56 28.27 40.49
N SER A 432 11.51 26.98 40.14
CA SER A 432 12.63 26.29 39.50
C SER A 432 12.62 26.57 38.00
N GLU A 433 13.72 27.10 37.48
CA GLU A 433 13.92 27.28 36.03
C GLU A 433 13.87 25.94 35.29
N THR A 434 14.53 24.91 35.83
CA THR A 434 14.55 23.55 35.25
C THR A 434 13.16 22.92 35.20
N LYS A 435 12.36 23.01 36.28
CA LYS A 435 11.01 22.41 36.28
C LYS A 435 10.04 23.16 35.38
N ARG A 436 10.17 24.50 35.28
CA ARG A 436 9.43 25.30 34.29
C ARG A 436 9.77 24.88 32.86
N GLU A 437 11.03 24.64 32.57
CA GLU A 437 11.48 24.19 31.25
C GLU A 437 10.92 22.80 30.91
N GLN A 438 11.01 21.84 31.84
CA GLN A 438 10.43 20.50 31.67
C GLN A 438 8.91 20.54 31.41
N PHE A 439 8.19 21.42 32.12
CA PHE A 439 6.77 21.61 31.88
C PHE A 439 6.46 22.24 30.53
N ASN A 440 7.21 23.27 30.13
CA ASN A 440 7.04 23.87 28.82
C ASN A 440 7.25 22.84 27.71
N GLN A 441 8.30 22.01 27.82
CA GLN A 441 8.57 20.92 26.88
C GLN A 441 7.44 19.88 26.88
N ALA A 442 6.92 19.48 28.04
CA ALA A 442 5.81 18.54 28.16
C ALA A 442 4.49 19.12 27.61
N ALA A 443 4.21 20.39 27.87
CA ALA A 443 3.05 21.11 27.34
C ALA A 443 3.13 21.23 25.81
N GLN A 444 4.29 21.59 25.28
CA GLN A 444 4.55 21.65 23.84
C GLN A 444 4.36 20.29 23.18
N ALA A 445 4.92 19.24 23.79
CA ALA A 445 4.73 17.87 23.34
C ALA A 445 3.25 17.46 23.32
N GLY A 446 2.52 17.75 24.39
CA GLY A 446 1.09 17.47 24.50
C GLY A 446 0.29 18.18 23.40
N PHE A 447 0.56 19.46 23.19
CA PHE A 447 -0.09 20.25 22.16
C PHE A 447 0.22 19.74 20.74
N GLN A 448 1.48 19.44 20.43
CA GLN A 448 1.86 18.84 19.15
C GLN A 448 1.11 17.53 18.91
N ARG A 449 1.04 16.65 19.92
CA ARG A 449 0.28 15.40 19.85
C ARG A 449 -1.21 15.62 19.56
N TYR A 450 -1.83 16.57 20.27
CA TYR A 450 -3.23 16.93 20.05
C TYR A 450 -3.49 17.36 18.61
N VAL A 451 -2.66 18.27 18.08
CA VAL A 451 -2.84 18.77 16.72
C VAL A 451 -2.66 17.65 15.70
N ASN A 452 -1.62 16.82 15.85
CA ASN A 452 -1.37 15.71 14.94
C ASN A 452 -2.53 14.71 14.93
N ASP A 453 -3.07 14.33 16.09
CA ASP A 453 -4.20 13.39 16.18
C ASP A 453 -5.45 13.95 15.49
N LYS A 454 -5.71 15.26 15.65
CA LYS A 454 -6.82 15.94 14.97
C LYS A 454 -6.62 15.98 13.46
N PHE A 455 -5.41 16.24 12.99
CA PHE A 455 -5.11 16.28 11.56
C PHE A 455 -5.21 14.88 10.94
N PHE A 456 -4.68 13.84 11.60
CA PHE A 456 -4.85 12.45 11.16
C PHE A 456 -6.33 12.06 11.10
N ALA A 457 -7.13 12.42 12.10
CA ALA A 457 -8.57 12.19 12.06
C ALA A 457 -9.26 12.88 10.87
N TRP A 458 -8.88 14.12 10.54
CA TRP A 458 -9.40 14.78 9.34
C TRP A 458 -8.93 14.09 8.04
N THR A 459 -7.69 13.63 7.97
CA THR A 459 -7.16 12.96 6.76
C THR A 459 -7.91 11.69 6.43
N LEU A 460 -8.38 10.95 7.43
CA LEU A 460 -9.26 9.79 7.18
C LEU A 460 -10.54 10.19 6.45
N THR A 461 -11.16 11.31 6.82
CA THR A 461 -12.33 11.87 6.11
C THR A 461 -11.99 12.27 4.68
N ALA A 462 -10.83 12.91 4.47
CA ALA A 462 -10.37 13.26 3.13
C ALA A 462 -10.10 12.02 2.25
N GLU A 463 -9.49 10.96 2.81
CA GLU A 463 -9.30 9.68 2.13
C GLU A 463 -10.64 9.06 1.70
N GLN A 464 -11.65 9.09 2.57
CA GLN A 464 -13.00 8.59 2.25
C GLN A 464 -13.64 9.36 1.09
N GLU A 465 -13.53 10.69 1.08
CA GLU A 465 -14.04 11.55 0.00
C GLU A 465 -13.33 11.31 -1.33
N LEU A 466 -12.01 11.07 -1.31
CA LEU A 466 -11.22 10.70 -2.48
C LEU A 466 -11.60 9.31 -3.00
N ASN A 467 -11.69 8.32 -2.12
CA ASN A 467 -12.12 6.96 -2.50
C ASN A 467 -13.50 6.98 -3.17
N ALA A 468 -14.45 7.75 -2.62
CA ALA A 468 -15.76 7.93 -3.23
C ALA A 468 -15.68 8.60 -4.61
N ALA A 469 -14.80 9.60 -4.79
CA ALA A 469 -14.60 10.25 -6.07
C ALA A 469 -14.00 9.31 -7.12
N PHE A 470 -12.99 8.50 -6.77
CA PHE A 470 -12.42 7.52 -7.70
C PHE A 470 -13.37 6.37 -8.01
N SER A 471 -14.23 5.97 -7.07
CA SER A 471 -15.32 5.03 -7.35
C SER A 471 -16.32 5.60 -8.37
N GLN A 472 -16.62 6.91 -8.31
CA GLN A 472 -17.43 7.57 -9.33
C GLN A 472 -16.73 7.58 -10.71
N LEU A 473 -15.42 7.84 -10.75
CA LEU A 473 -14.65 7.78 -12.00
C LEU A 473 -14.58 6.37 -12.57
N SER A 474 -14.51 5.34 -11.73
CA SER A 474 -14.60 3.94 -12.18
C SER A 474 -15.93 3.65 -12.88
N GLN A 475 -17.05 4.07 -12.28
CA GLN A 475 -18.38 3.91 -12.91
C GLN A 475 -18.52 4.74 -14.19
N SER A 476 -17.85 5.89 -14.26
CA SER A 476 -17.83 6.71 -15.46
C SER A 476 -16.99 6.06 -16.58
N ALA A 477 -15.81 5.51 -16.23
CA ALA A 477 -14.96 4.77 -17.16
C ALA A 477 -15.69 3.57 -17.77
N GLU A 478 -16.49 2.85 -16.98
CA GLU A 478 -17.34 1.76 -17.48
C GLU A 478 -18.32 2.26 -18.56
N LYS A 479 -19.03 3.36 -18.29
CA LYS A 479 -20.02 3.94 -19.23
C LYS A 479 -19.36 4.44 -20.52
N HIS A 480 -18.27 5.21 -20.39
CA HIS A 480 -17.51 5.69 -21.55
C HIS A 480 -16.89 4.52 -22.30
N GLY A 481 -16.41 3.50 -21.60
CA GLY A 481 -15.88 2.26 -22.16
C GLY A 481 -16.93 1.49 -22.99
N ALA A 482 -18.17 1.40 -22.51
CA ALA A 482 -19.27 0.79 -23.27
C ALA A 482 -19.57 1.57 -24.56
N SER A 483 -19.71 2.90 -24.48
CA SER A 483 -19.89 3.75 -25.67
C SER A 483 -18.71 3.66 -26.64
N TYR A 484 -17.48 3.57 -26.12
CA TYR A 484 -16.27 3.38 -26.92
C TYR A 484 -16.32 2.04 -27.65
N GLY A 485 -16.70 0.97 -26.96
CA GLY A 485 -16.93 -0.36 -27.53
C GLY A 485 -17.89 -0.33 -28.72
N GLU A 486 -19.04 0.34 -28.59
CA GLU A 486 -20.02 0.49 -29.69
C GLU A 486 -19.40 1.18 -30.93
N VAL A 487 -18.66 2.26 -30.73
CA VAL A 487 -17.99 2.97 -31.84
C VAL A 487 -16.93 2.09 -32.50
N THR A 488 -16.15 1.34 -31.71
CA THR A 488 -15.15 0.41 -32.28
C THR A 488 -15.79 -0.74 -33.07
N GLN A 489 -16.99 -1.17 -32.67
CA GLN A 489 -17.77 -2.14 -33.43
C GLN A 489 -18.27 -1.55 -34.76
N GLN A 490 -18.71 -0.28 -34.77
CA GLN A 490 -19.08 0.42 -36.01
C GLN A 490 -17.89 0.58 -36.96
N ILE A 491 -16.70 0.90 -36.45
CA ILE A 491 -15.46 0.92 -37.23
C ILE A 491 -15.23 -0.44 -37.87
N THR A 492 -15.30 -1.50 -37.08
CA THR A 492 -15.12 -2.88 -37.55
C THR A 492 -16.14 -3.27 -38.61
N GLN A 493 -17.42 -2.93 -38.42
CA GLN A 493 -18.48 -3.21 -39.39
C GLN A 493 -18.30 -2.46 -40.71
N LYS A 494 -17.95 -1.17 -40.65
CA LYS A 494 -17.67 -0.36 -41.85
C LYS A 494 -16.45 -0.84 -42.61
N LEU A 495 -15.40 -1.27 -41.89
CA LEU A 495 -14.18 -1.77 -42.51
C LEU A 495 -14.33 -3.16 -43.10
N THR A 496 -15.06 -4.06 -42.45
CA THR A 496 -15.12 -5.48 -42.85
C THR A 496 -16.38 -5.85 -43.64
N GLY A 497 -17.44 -5.04 -43.54
CA GLY A 497 -18.78 -5.37 -44.06
C GLY A 497 -19.50 -6.44 -43.23
N GLN A 498 -18.90 -6.92 -42.14
CA GLN A 498 -19.45 -7.95 -41.27
C GLN A 498 -19.61 -7.40 -39.86
N THR A 499 -20.72 -7.76 -39.20
CA THR A 499 -20.81 -7.59 -37.74
C THR A 499 -20.00 -8.71 -37.12
N ILE A 500 -18.72 -8.44 -36.85
CA ILE A 500 -17.90 -9.33 -36.03
C ILE A 500 -18.46 -9.21 -34.61
N GLN A 501 -19.15 -10.26 -34.14
CA GLN A 501 -19.45 -10.34 -32.72
C GLN A 501 -18.11 -10.47 -31.98
N PRO A 502 -17.84 -9.65 -30.94
CA PRO A 502 -16.69 -9.88 -30.09
C PRO A 502 -16.72 -11.33 -29.66
N ARG A 503 -15.59 -12.07 -29.78
CA ARG A 503 -15.49 -13.35 -29.08
C ARG A 503 -15.54 -13.02 -27.60
N LEU A 504 -16.74 -13.12 -27.01
CA LEU A 504 -16.97 -12.83 -25.61
C LEU A 504 -15.98 -13.66 -24.80
N ASN A 505 -15.19 -13.02 -23.95
CA ASN A 505 -14.49 -13.73 -22.88
C ASN A 505 -15.53 -14.51 -22.07
N ALA A 506 -15.11 -15.57 -21.36
CA ALA A 506 -16.00 -16.43 -20.57
C ALA A 506 -16.93 -15.70 -19.56
N GLU A 507 -16.68 -14.40 -19.29
CA GLU A 507 -17.45 -13.52 -18.40
C GLU A 507 -18.32 -12.48 -19.12
N GLY A 508 -18.35 -12.43 -20.46
CA GLY A 508 -19.28 -11.56 -21.23
C GLY A 508 -18.94 -10.07 -21.31
N ASP A 509 -17.73 -9.66 -20.87
CA ASP A 509 -17.34 -8.25 -20.75
C ASP A 509 -16.56 -7.70 -21.96
N ASN A 510 -17.18 -6.80 -22.73
CA ASN A 510 -16.63 -6.11 -23.92
C ASN A 510 -15.99 -4.74 -23.59
N THR A 511 -15.68 -4.47 -22.33
CA THR A 511 -15.09 -3.19 -21.91
C THR A 511 -13.65 -3.06 -22.43
N PRO A 512 -13.25 -1.92 -23.02
CA PRO A 512 -11.91 -1.73 -23.57
C PRO A 512 -10.83 -1.73 -22.48
N SER A 513 -9.58 -2.03 -22.86
CA SER A 513 -8.43 -2.17 -21.95
C SER A 513 -8.19 -0.91 -21.12
N TRP A 514 -8.23 0.27 -21.74
CA TRP A 514 -8.08 1.55 -21.03
C TRP A 514 -9.16 1.75 -19.96
N ALA A 515 -10.40 1.29 -20.19
CA ALA A 515 -11.48 1.43 -19.23
C ALA A 515 -11.33 0.41 -18.10
N LYS A 516 -10.92 -0.83 -18.40
CA LYS A 516 -10.56 -1.83 -17.38
C LYS A 516 -9.41 -1.37 -16.49
N TRP A 517 -8.42 -0.68 -17.07
CA TRP A 517 -7.35 -0.02 -16.32
C TRP A 517 -7.91 1.11 -15.44
N ALA A 518 -8.72 2.00 -16.01
CA ALA A 518 -9.33 3.14 -15.31
C ALA A 518 -10.24 2.71 -14.13
N MET A 519 -10.90 1.55 -14.25
CA MET A 519 -11.67 0.91 -13.18
C MET A 519 -10.81 0.20 -12.13
N GLY A 520 -9.52 0.02 -12.38
CA GLY A 520 -8.60 -0.70 -11.49
C GLY A 520 -8.75 -2.22 -11.54
N LEU A 521 -9.24 -2.79 -12.65
CA LEU A 521 -9.37 -4.24 -12.78
C LEU A 521 -8.02 -4.95 -13.03
N PHE A 522 -6.99 -4.20 -13.41
CA PHE A 522 -5.60 -4.68 -13.44
C PHE A 522 -4.62 -3.54 -13.15
N SER A 523 -3.49 -3.87 -12.51
CA SER A 523 -2.43 -2.93 -12.16
C SER A 523 -1.06 -3.40 -12.65
N LEU A 524 -0.26 -2.48 -13.17
CA LEU A 524 1.11 -2.75 -13.65
C LEU A 524 2.19 -2.31 -12.65
N ALA A 525 1.85 -1.53 -11.63
CA ALA A 525 2.78 -1.14 -10.58
C ALA A 525 2.61 -2.02 -9.32
N ARG A 526 3.68 -2.08 -8.53
CA ARG A 526 3.75 -2.86 -7.29
C ARG A 526 2.98 -2.13 -6.18
N GLY A 527 1.83 -2.65 -5.73
CA GLY A 527 1.07 -1.99 -4.67
C GLY A 527 -0.27 -2.64 -4.32
N ASN A 528 -0.86 -2.19 -3.21
CA ASN A 528 -2.05 -2.75 -2.57
C ASN A 528 -3.33 -2.64 -3.44
N ILE A 529 -4.28 -3.57 -3.26
CA ILE A 529 -5.43 -3.80 -4.16
C ILE A 529 -6.55 -2.73 -4.01
N ALA A 530 -6.57 -1.98 -2.92
CA ALA A 530 -7.54 -0.91 -2.69
C ALA A 530 -7.07 0.40 -3.37
N GLY A 531 -7.62 0.73 -4.54
CA GLY A 531 -7.17 1.85 -5.38
C GLY A 531 -6.39 1.44 -6.63
N ALA A 532 -6.64 0.24 -7.14
CA ALA A 532 -5.84 -0.45 -8.16
C ALA A 532 -5.52 0.36 -9.43
N ALA A 533 -6.38 1.25 -9.94
CA ALA A 533 -6.06 2.10 -11.10
C ALA A 533 -4.96 3.13 -10.77
N LEU A 534 -5.01 3.71 -9.57
CA LEU A 534 -4.00 4.67 -9.10
C LEU A 534 -2.70 3.94 -8.77
N ALA A 535 -2.79 2.81 -8.05
CA ALA A 535 -1.64 1.96 -7.77
C ALA A 535 -0.97 1.48 -9.07
N ALA A 536 -1.73 1.20 -10.15
CA ALA A 536 -1.24 0.81 -11.47
C ALA A 536 -0.45 1.88 -12.21
N GLY A 537 -0.81 3.15 -12.02
CA GLY A 537 -0.05 4.29 -12.52
C GLY A 537 1.20 4.61 -11.67
N GLY A 538 1.53 3.76 -10.69
CA GLY A 538 2.60 4.00 -9.72
C GLY A 538 2.24 5.06 -8.69
N PHE A 539 0.96 5.33 -8.49
CA PHE A 539 0.46 6.48 -7.73
C PHE A 539 -0.29 6.06 -6.46
N ASP A 540 0.29 6.38 -5.30
CA ASP A 540 -0.33 6.18 -4.00
C ASP A 540 -0.78 7.53 -3.42
N PHE A 541 -2.02 7.91 -3.68
CA PHE A 541 -2.58 9.17 -3.17
C PHE A 541 -2.60 9.23 -1.64
N LYS A 542 -2.66 8.07 -0.96
CA LYS A 542 -2.55 8.02 0.50
C LYS A 542 -1.16 8.49 0.92
N SER A 543 -0.12 8.08 0.20
CA SER A 543 1.24 8.59 0.41
C SER A 543 1.37 10.08 0.15
N ILE A 544 0.64 10.68 -0.81
CA ILE A 544 0.62 12.14 -1.01
C ILE A 544 -0.08 12.85 0.14
N LEU A 545 -1.26 12.38 0.53
CA LEU A 545 -2.00 12.96 1.66
C LEU A 545 -1.20 12.84 2.97
N LEU A 546 -0.49 11.72 3.16
CA LEU A 546 0.41 11.49 4.29
C LEU A 546 1.68 12.35 4.20
N ASN A 547 2.25 12.53 3.02
CA ASN A 547 3.40 13.41 2.81
C ASN A 547 3.06 14.87 3.10
N LEU A 548 1.81 15.32 2.87
CA LEU A 548 1.36 16.63 3.32
C LEU A 548 1.46 16.74 4.84
N ILE A 549 0.97 15.75 5.59
CA ILE A 549 1.05 15.75 7.06
C ILE A 549 2.50 15.67 7.55
N ALA A 550 3.35 14.90 6.85
CA ALA A 550 4.76 14.68 7.19
C ALA A 550 5.64 15.92 6.95
N THR A 551 5.56 16.47 5.73
CA THR A 551 6.36 17.64 5.33
C THR A 551 5.91 18.92 6.00
N TRP A 552 4.63 18.99 6.41
CA TRP A 552 4.16 20.02 7.30
C TRP A 552 4.52 19.58 8.69
N SER A 553 5.70 19.94 9.20
CA SER A 553 5.90 19.94 10.64
C SER A 553 4.91 20.93 11.24
N ILE A 554 3.68 20.48 11.52
CA ILE A 554 2.56 21.30 11.98
C ILE A 554 2.98 22.05 13.26
N ALA A 555 3.90 21.47 14.04
CA ALA A 555 4.62 22.11 15.13
C ALA A 555 5.20 23.52 14.81
N PHE A 556 5.60 23.79 13.56
CA PHE A 556 6.13 25.08 13.12
C PHE A 556 5.03 26.15 12.97
N LEU A 557 3.86 25.78 12.44
CA LEU A 557 2.72 26.69 12.28
C LEU A 557 2.15 27.10 13.63
N PHE A 558 2.18 26.18 14.59
CA PHE A 558 1.75 26.43 15.96
C PHE A 558 2.91 26.81 16.89
N ALA A 559 4.16 26.95 16.40
CA ALA A 559 5.31 27.41 17.18
C ALA A 559 5.07 28.76 17.91
N PRO A 560 4.34 29.73 17.34
CA PRO A 560 4.01 30.97 18.05
C PRO A 560 3.12 30.75 19.29
N ILE A 561 2.30 29.68 19.31
CA ILE A 561 1.45 29.30 20.46
C ILE A 561 2.31 28.68 21.57
N LEU A 562 3.46 28.10 21.20
CA LEU A 562 4.38 27.35 22.03
C LEU A 562 5.42 28.24 22.75
N GLY A 563 5.12 29.53 22.97
CA GLY A 563 5.88 30.37 23.90
C GLY A 563 5.91 29.79 25.32
N PRO A 564 6.68 30.34 26.27
CA PRO A 564 6.83 29.72 27.58
C PRO A 564 5.48 29.64 28.31
N PHE A 565 4.82 28.48 28.28
CA PHE A 565 3.55 28.21 28.96
C PHE A 565 3.60 28.51 30.46
N GLY A 566 4.80 28.50 31.06
CA GLY A 566 5.06 28.98 32.41
C GLY A 566 4.71 30.46 32.65
N ILE A 567 4.78 31.33 31.64
CA ILE A 567 4.37 32.75 31.74
C ILE A 567 2.83 32.86 31.81
N LEU A 568 2.13 32.00 31.05
CA LEU A 568 0.67 31.92 31.05
C LEU A 568 0.12 31.53 32.43
N LEU A 569 0.80 30.63 33.14
CA LEU A 569 0.42 30.19 34.49
C LEU A 569 0.85 31.20 35.58
N ALA A 570 1.99 31.88 35.42
CA ALA A 570 2.44 32.91 36.36
C ALA A 570 1.50 34.13 36.42
N GLY A 571 0.91 34.54 35.28
CA GLY A 571 -0.06 35.63 35.22
C GLY A 571 -1.46 35.30 35.77
N LEU A 572 -1.74 34.03 36.07
CA LEU A 572 -3.05 33.53 36.51
C LEU A 572 -3.13 33.24 38.02
N GLY A 573 -2.03 33.40 38.78
CA GLY A 573 -2.04 33.18 40.24
C GLY A 573 -2.26 31.72 40.66
N VAL A 574 -1.99 30.77 39.77
CA VAL A 574 -2.33 29.33 39.86
C VAL A 574 -1.69 28.63 41.08
N GLY A 575 -0.72 29.27 41.72
CA GLY A 575 -0.11 28.81 42.96
C GLY A 575 -1.02 28.65 44.17
N LEU A 576 -2.20 29.24 44.12
CA LEU A 576 -3.18 29.27 45.23
C LEU A 576 -4.43 28.43 44.92
N VAL A 577 -4.45 27.70 43.81
CA VAL A 577 -5.64 27.05 43.23
C VAL A 577 -5.53 25.53 43.32
N GLN A 578 -6.66 24.82 43.45
CA GLN A 578 -6.69 23.35 43.40
C GLN A 578 -6.21 22.83 42.03
N ALA A 579 -5.54 21.69 42.01
CA ALA A 579 -4.90 21.13 40.81
C ALA A 579 -5.84 20.95 39.61
N GLU A 580 -7.12 20.63 39.85
CA GLU A 580 -8.12 20.46 38.80
C GLU A 580 -8.49 21.79 38.11
N ASP A 581 -8.59 22.88 38.88
CA ASP A 581 -8.90 24.21 38.37
C ASP A 581 -7.71 24.79 37.59
N ALA A 582 -6.48 24.49 38.02
CA ALA A 582 -5.25 24.82 37.29
C ALA A 582 -5.23 24.20 35.89
N ARG A 583 -5.61 22.92 35.77
CA ARG A 583 -5.72 22.20 34.49
C ARG A 583 -6.76 22.79 33.55
N LYS A 584 -7.93 23.17 34.07
CA LYS A 584 -9.00 23.81 33.29
C LYS A 584 -8.58 25.20 32.81
N GLN A 585 -7.95 26.00 33.67
CA GLN A 585 -7.44 27.33 33.29
C GLN A 585 -6.30 27.24 32.27
N PHE A 586 -5.42 26.25 32.40
CA PHE A 586 -4.39 25.97 31.41
C PHE A 586 -5.00 25.65 30.03
N ALA A 587 -5.96 24.71 29.95
CA ALA A 587 -6.66 24.41 28.69
C ALA A 587 -7.30 25.65 28.07
N ARG A 588 -8.00 26.48 28.85
CA ARG A 588 -8.62 27.72 28.34
C ARG A 588 -7.61 28.72 27.79
N SER A 589 -6.46 28.82 28.43
CA SER A 589 -5.36 29.67 27.98
C SER A 589 -4.77 29.18 26.65
N VAL A 590 -4.48 27.88 26.55
CA VAL A 590 -3.99 27.27 25.31
C VAL A 590 -5.04 27.39 24.20
N LYS A 591 -6.34 27.20 24.51
CA LYS A 591 -7.45 27.42 23.57
C LYS A 591 -7.45 28.85 23.04
N LYS A 592 -7.35 29.85 23.92
CA LYS A 592 -7.35 31.26 23.52
C LYS A 592 -6.20 31.57 22.58
N GLU A 593 -5.04 30.98 22.83
CA GLU A 593 -3.88 31.14 21.96
C GLU A 593 -4.08 30.40 20.63
N LEU A 594 -4.49 29.12 20.67
CA LEU A 594 -4.86 28.33 19.49
C LEU A 594 -5.79 29.09 18.54
N VAL A 595 -6.91 29.61 19.06
CA VAL A 595 -7.95 30.31 18.28
C VAL A 595 -7.40 31.51 17.51
N LYS A 596 -6.36 32.20 18.03
CA LYS A 596 -5.75 33.33 17.32
C LYS A 596 -5.04 32.90 16.03
N HIS A 597 -4.46 31.70 16.00
CA HIS A 597 -3.66 31.23 14.87
C HIS A 597 -4.46 30.32 13.92
N LEU A 598 -5.64 29.80 14.32
CA LEU A 598 -6.48 28.98 13.43
C LEU A 598 -6.73 29.63 12.05
N PRO A 599 -7.07 30.93 11.93
CA PRO A 599 -7.31 31.54 10.63
C PRO A 599 -6.07 31.56 9.73
N GLN A 600 -4.88 31.79 10.31
CA GLN A 600 -3.61 31.78 9.58
C GLN A 600 -3.28 30.37 9.10
N VAL A 601 -3.43 29.36 9.95
CA VAL A 601 -3.23 27.95 9.60
C VAL A 601 -4.15 27.55 8.44
N VAL A 602 -5.43 27.91 8.52
CA VAL A 602 -6.37 27.67 7.41
C VAL A 602 -5.89 28.33 6.12
N GLN A 603 -5.47 29.59 6.18
CA GLN A 603 -5.04 30.33 4.98
C GLN A 603 -3.78 29.73 4.35
N GLU A 604 -2.80 29.36 5.17
CA GLU A 604 -1.52 28.81 4.69
C GLU A 604 -1.65 27.38 4.18
N GLN A 605 -2.52 26.56 4.77
CA GLN A 605 -2.64 25.14 4.44
C GLN A 605 -3.71 24.83 3.39
N TRP A 606 -4.67 25.72 3.14
CA TRP A 606 -5.73 25.47 2.16
C TRP A 606 -5.16 25.20 0.76
N GLN A 607 -4.21 26.02 0.29
CA GLN A 607 -3.65 25.90 -1.06
C GLN A 607 -2.82 24.62 -1.24
N PRO A 608 -1.92 24.25 -0.31
CA PRO A 608 -1.24 22.95 -0.34
C PRO A 608 -2.21 21.75 -0.38
N ILE A 609 -3.26 21.73 0.45
CA ILE A 609 -4.29 20.66 0.42
C ILE A 609 -4.97 20.60 -0.95
N TYR A 610 -5.39 21.76 -1.46
CA TYR A 610 -6.05 21.88 -2.75
C TYR A 610 -5.17 21.31 -3.87
N SER A 611 -3.89 21.74 -3.93
CA SER A 611 -2.93 21.29 -4.94
C SER A 611 -2.63 19.79 -4.85
N ALA A 612 -2.50 19.25 -3.64
CA ALA A 612 -2.24 17.82 -3.49
C ALA A 612 -3.41 16.94 -3.91
N VAL A 613 -4.65 17.39 -3.63
CA VAL A 613 -5.83 16.72 -4.19
C VAL A 613 -5.86 16.84 -5.71
N GLN A 614 -5.49 17.99 -6.29
CA GLN A 614 -5.42 18.13 -7.75
C GLN A 614 -4.44 17.14 -8.38
N GLU A 615 -3.23 17.03 -7.81
CA GLU A 615 -2.20 16.09 -8.26
C GLU A 615 -2.73 14.65 -8.32
N CYS A 616 -3.60 14.27 -7.37
CA CYS A 616 -4.24 12.95 -7.35
C CYS A 616 -5.05 12.63 -8.61
N PHE A 617 -5.82 13.60 -9.10
CA PHE A 617 -6.59 13.41 -10.32
C PHE A 617 -5.75 13.63 -11.57
N GLU A 618 -4.72 14.48 -11.53
CA GLU A 618 -3.87 14.77 -12.68
C GLU A 618 -3.03 13.56 -13.10
N VAL A 619 -2.52 12.78 -12.14
CA VAL A 619 -1.81 11.53 -12.46
C VAL A 619 -2.75 10.50 -13.07
N TYR A 620 -3.95 10.35 -12.51
CA TYR A 620 -5.00 9.50 -13.09
C TYR A 620 -5.39 9.97 -14.51
N GLU A 621 -5.66 11.26 -14.69
CA GLU A 621 -6.00 11.86 -15.98
C GLU A 621 -4.91 11.55 -17.00
N LYS A 622 -3.65 11.82 -16.67
CA LYS A 622 -2.53 11.62 -17.59
C LYS A 622 -2.48 10.19 -18.12
N GLU A 623 -2.55 9.21 -17.23
CA GLU A 623 -2.42 7.79 -17.60
C GLU A 623 -3.65 7.26 -18.34
N VAL A 624 -4.87 7.58 -17.89
CA VAL A 624 -6.11 7.21 -18.61
C VAL A 624 -6.12 7.78 -20.02
N ILE A 625 -5.83 9.07 -20.14
CA ILE A 625 -5.92 9.78 -21.41
C ILE A 625 -4.85 9.28 -22.37
N GLN A 626 -3.63 9.04 -21.88
CA GLN A 626 -2.57 8.42 -22.68
C GLN A 626 -3.00 7.05 -23.19
N ARG A 627 -3.60 6.19 -22.36
CA ARG A 627 -4.09 4.87 -22.80
C ARG A 627 -5.20 4.96 -23.86
N ILE A 628 -6.09 5.95 -23.77
CA ILE A 628 -7.12 6.17 -24.80
C ILE A 628 -6.49 6.67 -26.10
N ASP A 629 -5.53 7.59 -26.01
CA ASP A 629 -4.79 8.11 -27.16
C ASP A 629 -3.99 7.01 -27.85
N ASP A 630 -3.34 6.14 -27.08
CA ASP A 630 -2.60 4.97 -27.57
C ASP A 630 -3.53 3.99 -28.31
N ASP A 631 -4.73 3.68 -27.80
CA ASP A 631 -5.69 2.81 -28.51
C ASP A 631 -6.20 3.45 -29.81
N ILE A 632 -6.52 4.76 -29.79
CA ILE A 632 -6.95 5.49 -30.99
C ILE A 632 -5.83 5.48 -32.05
N GLN A 633 -4.60 5.75 -31.63
CA GLN A 633 -3.45 5.82 -32.52
C GLN A 633 -3.09 4.43 -33.06
N SER A 634 -3.05 3.40 -32.21
CA SER A 634 -2.85 2.00 -32.59
C SER A 634 -3.83 1.58 -33.69
N ARG A 635 -5.13 1.86 -33.50
CA ARG A 635 -6.17 1.52 -34.50
C ARG A 635 -6.04 2.28 -35.82
N LYS A 636 -5.54 3.52 -35.80
CA LYS A 636 -5.26 4.27 -37.04
C LYS A 636 -4.04 3.70 -37.75
N SER A 637 -2.94 3.53 -37.01
CA SER A 637 -1.70 2.93 -37.51
C SER A 637 -1.94 1.53 -38.08
N GLU A 638 -2.77 0.70 -37.46
CA GLU A 638 -3.19 -0.60 -38.00
C GLU A 638 -3.68 -0.48 -39.46
N LEU A 639 -4.49 0.52 -39.78
CA LEU A 639 -5.02 0.73 -41.14
C LEU A 639 -3.99 1.36 -42.08
N ASP A 640 -3.28 2.38 -41.61
CA ASP A 640 -2.28 3.10 -42.40
C ASP A 640 -1.14 2.17 -42.81
N ASN A 641 -0.68 1.30 -41.90
CA ASN A 641 0.37 0.33 -42.17
C ASN A 641 -0.02 -0.62 -43.30
N LEU A 642 -1.25 -1.14 -43.31
CA LEU A 642 -1.72 -2.02 -44.39
C LEU A 642 -1.82 -1.27 -45.72
N LEU A 643 -2.30 -0.04 -45.69
CA LEU A 643 -2.41 0.79 -46.88
C LEU A 643 -1.02 1.08 -47.48
N GLU A 644 -0.04 1.41 -46.64
CA GLU A 644 1.35 1.62 -47.04
C GLU A 644 1.97 0.35 -47.64
N GLN A 645 1.74 -0.82 -47.04
CA GLN A 645 2.24 -2.07 -47.59
C GLN A 645 1.58 -2.39 -48.94
N LYS A 646 0.26 -2.28 -49.06
CA LYS A 646 -0.43 -2.53 -50.35
C LYS A 646 -0.03 -1.56 -51.46
N LYS A 647 0.41 -0.35 -51.13
CA LYS A 647 0.94 0.62 -52.10
C LYS A 647 2.37 0.31 -52.55
N SER A 648 3.17 -0.29 -51.67
CA SER A 648 4.60 -0.52 -51.90
C SER A 648 4.94 -1.92 -52.40
N ARG A 649 4.09 -2.93 -52.14
CA ARG A 649 4.34 -4.32 -52.49
C ARG A 649 3.05 -5.11 -52.74
N GLU A 650 3.19 -6.24 -53.43
CA GLU A 650 2.18 -7.30 -53.43
C GLU A 650 2.31 -8.14 -52.16
N ILE A 651 1.17 -8.49 -51.55
CA ILE A 651 1.10 -9.30 -50.33
C ILE A 651 0.57 -10.68 -50.71
N ASP A 652 1.33 -11.74 -50.44
CA ASP A 652 0.83 -13.10 -50.56
C ASP A 652 -0.17 -13.37 -49.43
N ARG A 653 -1.45 -13.41 -49.80
CA ARG A 653 -2.56 -13.61 -48.88
C ARG A 653 -2.48 -14.94 -48.13
N THR A 654 -2.04 -16.02 -48.79
CA THR A 654 -2.04 -17.35 -48.19
C THR A 654 -0.99 -17.41 -47.09
N VAL A 655 0.21 -16.91 -47.40
CA VAL A 655 1.31 -16.80 -46.43
C VAL A 655 0.94 -15.88 -45.27
N GLU A 656 0.32 -14.74 -45.57
CA GLU A 656 -0.05 -13.79 -44.51
C GLU A 656 -1.17 -14.33 -43.61
N LEU A 657 -2.14 -15.06 -44.17
CA LEU A 657 -3.18 -15.71 -43.37
C LEU A 657 -2.61 -16.77 -42.44
N GLU A 658 -1.68 -17.58 -42.94
CA GLU A 658 -1.00 -18.59 -42.13
C GLU A 658 -0.21 -17.92 -40.99
N ARG A 659 0.53 -16.84 -41.29
CA ARG A 659 1.29 -16.08 -40.30
C ARG A 659 0.40 -15.50 -39.20
N LEU A 660 -0.69 -14.80 -39.58
CA LEU A 660 -1.61 -14.17 -38.63
C LEU A 660 -2.33 -15.21 -37.77
N ARG A 661 -2.78 -16.32 -38.35
CA ARG A 661 -3.44 -17.41 -37.60
C ARG A 661 -2.47 -18.17 -36.70
N SER A 662 -1.21 -18.32 -37.12
CA SER A 662 -0.17 -18.90 -36.27
C SER A 662 0.07 -18.05 -35.04
N MET A 663 0.13 -16.71 -35.20
CA MET A 663 0.21 -15.79 -34.07
C MET A 663 -1.02 -15.88 -33.16
N GLU A 664 -2.23 -15.87 -33.73
CA GLU A 664 -3.50 -16.03 -32.98
C GLU A 664 -3.47 -17.30 -32.11
N SER A 665 -3.08 -18.43 -32.71
CA SER A 665 -3.03 -19.72 -32.04
C SER A 665 -1.95 -19.78 -30.96
N ALA A 666 -0.79 -19.16 -31.19
CA ALA A 666 0.29 -19.10 -30.20
C ALA A 666 -0.14 -18.31 -28.96
N ILE A 667 -0.71 -17.13 -29.15
CA ILE A 667 -1.23 -16.31 -28.05
C ILE A 667 -2.36 -17.02 -27.30
N ALA A 668 -3.27 -17.67 -28.03
CA ALA A 668 -4.35 -18.45 -27.40
C ALA A 668 -3.81 -19.61 -26.54
N SER A 669 -2.82 -20.33 -27.03
CA SER A 669 -2.17 -21.42 -26.31
C SER A 669 -1.51 -20.94 -25.01
N GLU A 670 -0.86 -19.79 -25.02
CA GLU A 670 -0.26 -19.20 -23.81
C GLU A 670 -1.34 -18.74 -22.82
N CYS A 671 -2.43 -18.15 -23.28
CA CYS A 671 -3.56 -17.78 -22.42
C CYS A 671 -4.25 -18.99 -21.77
N ASP A 672 -4.45 -20.08 -22.52
CA ASP A 672 -5.02 -21.32 -22.00
C ASP A 672 -4.10 -21.97 -20.96
N SER A 673 -2.77 -21.94 -21.19
CA SER A 673 -1.77 -22.43 -20.25
C SER A 673 -1.73 -21.60 -18.95
N LEU A 674 -1.86 -20.27 -19.09
CA LEU A 674 -1.97 -19.36 -17.95
C LEU A 674 -3.26 -19.61 -17.16
N GLU A 675 -4.41 -19.79 -17.83
CA GLU A 675 -5.68 -20.11 -17.16
C GLU A 675 -5.59 -21.46 -16.44
N ALA A 676 -5.02 -22.49 -17.06
CA ALA A 676 -4.80 -23.78 -16.41
C ALA A 676 -3.93 -23.65 -15.16
N THR A 677 -2.86 -22.86 -15.25
CA THR A 677 -2.00 -22.54 -14.10
C THR A 677 -2.80 -21.85 -13.00
N TYR A 678 -3.60 -20.84 -13.33
CA TYR A 678 -4.46 -20.13 -12.36
C TYR A 678 -5.52 -21.03 -11.73
N GLN A 679 -6.19 -21.88 -12.50
CA GLN A 679 -7.19 -22.83 -11.98
C GLN A 679 -6.57 -23.85 -11.04
N SER A 680 -5.34 -24.28 -11.30
CA SER A 680 -4.60 -25.15 -10.38
C SER A 680 -4.31 -24.49 -9.02
N LEU A 681 -4.28 -23.15 -8.94
CA LEU A 681 -4.14 -22.44 -7.66
C LEU A 681 -5.42 -22.47 -6.84
N ILE A 682 -6.57 -22.30 -7.50
CA ILE A 682 -7.86 -22.16 -6.82
C ILE A 682 -8.38 -23.52 -6.35
N THR A 683 -8.05 -24.58 -7.08
CA THR A 683 -8.57 -25.93 -6.81
C THR A 683 -7.78 -26.70 -5.74
N ASN A 684 -6.61 -26.20 -5.34
CA ASN A 684 -5.75 -26.74 -4.29
C ASN A 684 -5.82 -25.87 -3.03
#